data_AF-A0A9P1CRZ2-F1
#
_entry.id   AF-A0A9P1CRZ2-F1
#
_cell.length_a   1.000
_cell.length_b   1.000
_cell.length_c   1.000
_cell.angle_alpha   90.00
_cell.angle_beta   90.00
_cell.angle_gamma   90.00
#
_symmetry.space_group_name_H-M   'P 1'
#
loop_
_entity.id
_entity.type
_entity.pdbx_description
1 polymer ?
#
loop_
_entity_poly.entity_id
_entity_poly.type
_entity_poly.pdbx_seq_one_letter_code
_entity_poly.pdbx_strand_id
1 'polypeptide(L)'
;MPKLSQLTHWTGSNAGRKGNACLFGRLALPGAPPEQLPPALTSRGAWPSACHVRGSTEKPALPCFQKAFVLSQTVAALAALHPRTPVRAGPSIADLPIVPEVAPDLVAQCLRAFPAETSPGRTGLRVQHLKDACVAGGTDAFLSHLAGVVQLLARGRAPHFVAPVLAGAGLVALPKPNGGVRPIAVGEIMRRLTGKCLMKIVRADAHNHFWPLQVGVAVPHGAEIAIHTVRAWLWRHRTSNAKVLVKLDFANAFNQVSRTTVLQEARAHFPALARWATWCYGQPTRLQFGGHPVAALLRQQGLDIAVFYLDDGVLAGDLAAVAAALQQLQQRASAVGLHLNLAKCELVVAGTAPEAALRNHFPVPLLQTEQGAGNWPETYLMGLGGFPTLRSRSGSFGHGLAFSMFDGMVRRSLGDFTGIHLTAQQWLQASRGLAFGGLGLRSCEQHAPAAFLASVGFGCQFFCGRSQSLETFKHALVQLNAALPPDKAITTEAALGSKQSTLSEKLDGARWAHQLHHASIIEQAVLRSESSVGARAFLSALPHGHGRMEPAAFISERVRLGVPDSDADAWCPRWDGISDRQSHHAGTCVAGGERTQRHHAIRNLEWASQAGLRPEKEAPHLLLPQSPDDTSTPQRRPADLFIPALAGSPAALDFAVTATTRQETLASASQIEGAAAAAYAHHKETYLATAQTCERQGVLFLPMVVETTGNWDARAYKVLRHIAQGVASRTGTDHATTLSTLLQEAKVVVRGFRARAALRRRAELASQ
;
A
#
# COMPACT_ATOMS: atom_id res chain seq x y z
N MET A 1 33.91 -26.49 -30.53
CA MET A 1 32.80 -27.48 -30.44
C MET A 1 32.21 -27.44 -29.03
N PRO A 2 30.93 -27.81 -28.81
CA PRO A 2 29.93 -26.75 -28.60
C PRO A 2 29.33 -26.54 -27.19
N LYS A 3 28.92 -25.28 -26.96
CA LYS A 3 27.70 -24.81 -26.27
C LYS A 3 27.34 -25.40 -24.89
N LEU A 4 27.54 -24.59 -23.86
CA LEU A 4 26.62 -24.49 -22.72
C LEU A 4 25.94 -23.11 -22.73
N SER A 5 24.66 -23.09 -23.08
CA SER A 5 23.82 -21.91 -23.14
C SER A 5 22.43 -22.25 -22.64
N GLN A 6 21.74 -21.27 -22.04
CA GLN A 6 20.37 -21.33 -21.50
C GLN A 6 20.22 -21.96 -20.11
N LEU A 7 19.97 -21.09 -19.10
CA LEU A 7 18.83 -21.19 -18.18
C LEU A 7 18.76 -19.93 -17.30
N THR A 8 18.20 -18.86 -17.87
CA THR A 8 17.84 -17.63 -17.15
C THR A 8 16.36 -17.36 -17.28
N HIS A 9 15.56 -17.99 -16.42
CA HIS A 9 14.16 -17.60 -16.19
C HIS A 9 13.94 -17.35 -14.71
N TRP A 10 13.64 -16.09 -14.37
CA TRP A 10 13.23 -15.64 -13.04
C TRP A 10 11.81 -15.07 -13.18
N THR A 11 10.82 -15.77 -12.64
CA THR A 11 9.41 -15.35 -12.66
C THR A 11 9.06 -14.65 -11.35
N GLY A 12 8.89 -13.32 -11.41
CA GLY A 12 8.46 -12.52 -10.25
C GLY A 12 6.93 -12.52 -10.07
N SER A 13 6.47 -12.45 -8.82
CA SER A 13 5.05 -12.41 -8.46
C SER A 13 4.70 -11.18 -7.60
N ASN A 14 3.39 -10.89 -7.51
CA ASN A 14 2.81 -9.57 -7.23
C ASN A 14 3.04 -8.97 -5.83
N ALA A 15 3.26 -7.65 -5.78
CA ALA A 15 2.97 -6.80 -4.62
C ALA A 15 2.52 -5.38 -5.04
N GLY A 16 1.24 -5.07 -4.84
CA GLY A 16 0.70 -3.73 -5.10
C GLY A 16 0.82 -2.78 -3.90
N ARG A 17 1.15 -1.51 -4.18
CA ARG A 17 1.11 -0.32 -3.28
C ARG A 17 2.24 -0.16 -2.23
N LYS A 18 3.45 0.13 -2.70
CA LYS A 18 4.13 1.45 -2.55
C LYS A 18 5.46 1.38 -3.31
N GLY A 19 5.50 1.95 -4.52
CA GLY A 19 6.67 1.82 -5.39
C GLY A 19 7.86 2.66 -4.90
N ASN A 20 8.94 1.98 -4.51
CA ASN A 20 10.31 2.49 -4.53
C ASN A 20 11.19 1.34 -5.03
N ALA A 21 11.46 1.30 -6.34
CA ALA A 21 12.28 0.24 -6.93
C ALA A 21 13.75 0.37 -6.48
N CYS A 22 14.37 -0.75 -6.09
CA CYS A 22 15.81 -0.83 -5.83
C CYS A 22 16.42 -2.06 -6.51
N LEU A 23 17.28 -1.81 -7.49
CA LEU A 23 18.08 -2.84 -8.16
C LEU A 23 19.19 -3.35 -7.23
N PHE A 24 19.32 -4.68 -7.10
CA PHE A 24 20.43 -5.32 -6.39
C PHE A 24 21.36 -6.02 -7.38
N GLY A 25 22.60 -5.52 -7.51
CA GLY A 25 23.67 -6.23 -8.20
C GLY A 25 24.23 -7.39 -7.38
N ARG A 26 24.67 -8.46 -8.06
CA ARG A 26 25.40 -9.58 -7.43
C ARG A 26 26.80 -9.14 -7.00
N LEU A 27 27.25 -9.60 -5.84
CA LEU A 27 28.67 -9.64 -5.48
C LEU A 27 29.22 -11.03 -5.82
N ALA A 28 30.35 -11.08 -6.52
CA ALA A 28 31.12 -12.31 -6.73
C ALA A 28 31.92 -12.67 -5.47
N LEU A 29 32.22 -13.96 -5.30
CA LEU A 29 33.15 -14.45 -4.28
C LEU A 29 34.62 -14.24 -4.76
N PRO A 30 35.59 -14.08 -3.84
CA PRO A 30 36.95 -13.65 -4.19
C PRO A 30 37.85 -14.80 -4.65
N GLY A 31 38.71 -14.54 -5.66
CA GLY A 31 39.84 -15.42 -6.00
C GLY A 31 40.29 -15.39 -7.47
N ALA A 32 41.01 -14.35 -7.90
CA ALA A 32 41.84 -14.33 -9.12
C ALA A 32 42.86 -13.15 -9.07
N PRO A 33 44.05 -13.25 -9.70
CA PRO A 33 45.15 -12.27 -9.59
C PRO A 33 44.98 -11.04 -10.52
N PRO A 34 45.83 -9.99 -10.38
CA PRO A 34 45.63 -8.72 -11.07
C PRO A 34 46.34 -8.63 -12.44
N GLU A 35 45.59 -8.32 -13.50
CA GLU A 35 46.17 -7.89 -14.78
C GLU A 35 45.60 -6.53 -15.25
N GLN A 36 46.50 -5.55 -15.28
CA GLN A 36 46.65 -4.43 -16.21
C GLN A 36 45.39 -3.82 -16.86
N LEU A 37 45.04 -2.61 -16.40
CA LEU A 37 44.15 -1.67 -17.12
C LEU A 37 44.96 -0.81 -18.10
N PRO A 38 44.52 -0.63 -19.36
CA PRO A 38 45.10 0.34 -20.29
C PRO A 38 44.63 1.79 -19.97
N PRO A 39 45.36 2.83 -20.44
CA PRO A 39 45.21 4.20 -19.95
C PRO A 39 44.04 4.98 -20.57
N ALA A 40 43.69 6.08 -19.89
CA ALA A 40 42.59 6.95 -20.26
C ALA A 40 42.79 7.68 -21.61
N LEU A 41 41.71 7.77 -22.40
CA LEU A 41 41.61 8.69 -23.53
C LEU A 41 40.72 9.89 -23.16
N THR A 42 41.35 11.06 -23.12
CA THR A 42 40.71 12.35 -22.87
C THR A 42 40.35 13.05 -24.17
N SER A 43 39.09 13.45 -24.37
CA SER A 43 38.75 14.62 -25.20
C SER A 43 37.37 15.18 -24.83
N ARG A 44 37.20 16.49 -25.02
CA ARG A 44 36.08 17.30 -24.49
C ARG A 44 34.97 17.47 -25.53
N GLY A 45 33.73 17.56 -25.07
CA GLY A 45 32.59 18.15 -25.78
C GLY A 45 31.65 18.80 -24.76
N ALA A 46 31.48 20.12 -24.83
CA ALA A 46 30.94 20.91 -23.73
C ALA A 46 29.39 20.97 -23.69
N TRP A 47 28.84 21.08 -22.48
CA TRP A 47 27.49 21.61 -22.24
C TRP A 47 27.61 22.98 -21.55
N PRO A 48 26.88 24.04 -21.98
CA PRO A 48 27.01 25.36 -21.39
C PRO A 48 26.50 25.45 -19.96
N SER A 49 27.11 26.35 -19.18
CA SER A 49 26.78 26.59 -17.78
C SER A 49 25.64 27.61 -17.58
N ALA A 50 25.07 27.55 -16.37
CA ALA A 50 24.46 28.65 -15.62
C ALA A 50 23.10 29.24 -16.08
N CYS A 51 22.05 28.82 -15.38
CA CYS A 51 21.11 29.79 -14.80
C CYS A 51 21.36 29.88 -13.28
N HIS A 52 21.77 31.05 -12.80
CA HIS A 52 21.80 31.38 -11.38
C HIS A 52 20.37 31.60 -10.87
N VAL A 53 19.92 30.81 -9.90
CA VAL A 53 18.83 31.19 -9.00
C VAL A 53 19.41 31.32 -7.60
N ARG A 54 19.49 32.56 -7.10
CA ARG A 54 19.84 32.83 -5.70
C ARG A 54 18.58 32.70 -4.86
N GLY A 55 18.67 32.01 -3.72
CA GLY A 55 17.72 32.21 -2.63
C GLY A 55 16.55 31.22 -2.50
N SER A 56 16.80 29.92 -2.42
CA SER A 56 15.95 29.00 -1.66
C SER A 56 16.81 28.05 -0.80
N THR A 57 16.45 27.89 0.47
CA THR A 57 17.11 26.96 1.41
C THR A 57 16.58 25.54 1.25
N GLU A 58 16.76 24.99 0.05
CA GLU A 58 16.30 23.64 -0.28
C GLU A 58 17.25 22.56 0.28
N LYS A 59 16.68 21.66 1.10
CA LYS A 59 17.34 20.39 1.44
C LYS A 59 17.23 19.45 0.24
N PRO A 60 18.33 18.88 -0.27
CA PRO A 60 18.25 17.93 -1.39
C PRO A 60 17.47 16.67 -0.99
N ALA A 61 16.79 16.08 -1.99
CA ALA A 61 16.06 14.83 -1.82
C ALA A 61 16.99 13.69 -1.36
N LEU A 62 16.45 12.78 -0.54
CA LEU A 62 17.17 11.60 -0.03
C LEU A 62 17.65 10.71 -1.20
N PRO A 63 18.95 10.40 -1.32
CA PRO A 63 19.44 9.49 -2.35
C PRO A 63 18.94 8.06 -2.17
N CYS A 64 18.74 7.36 -3.29
CA CYS A 64 18.50 5.92 -3.31
C CYS A 64 19.63 5.15 -2.59
N PHE A 65 19.31 4.00 -1.99
CA PHE A 65 20.23 3.19 -1.17
C PHE A 65 21.47 2.66 -1.93
N GLN A 66 22.48 3.50 -2.11
CA GLN A 66 23.85 3.03 -2.21
C GLN A 66 24.31 2.55 -0.82
N LYS A 67 25.04 1.44 -0.76
CA LYS A 67 25.77 1.02 0.45
C LYS A 67 26.93 1.99 0.66
N ALA A 68 26.66 3.13 1.27
CA ALA A 68 27.70 4.04 1.72
C ALA A 68 28.66 3.32 2.68
N PHE A 69 29.95 3.62 2.57
CA PHE A 69 30.95 3.17 3.54
C PHE A 69 30.50 3.59 4.95
N VAL A 70 30.48 2.64 5.89
CA VAL A 70 30.12 2.96 7.28
C VAL A 70 31.26 3.77 7.88
N LEU A 71 31.08 5.09 7.96
CA LEU A 71 32.04 6.00 8.56
C LEU A 71 32.32 5.57 10.01
N SER A 72 33.60 5.63 10.43
CA SER A 72 34.03 5.27 11.78
C SER A 72 33.26 6.03 12.88
N GLN A 73 32.92 7.29 12.61
CA GLN A 73 32.07 8.13 13.45
C GLN A 73 30.66 7.54 13.63
N THR A 74 30.06 6.92 12.61
CA THR A 74 28.76 6.24 12.71
C THR A 74 28.86 5.00 13.60
N VAL A 75 29.94 4.22 13.51
CA VAL A 75 30.17 3.06 14.39
C VAL A 75 30.34 3.51 15.84
N ALA A 76 31.11 4.58 16.09
CA ALA A 76 31.27 5.15 17.42
C ALA A 76 29.96 5.70 18.00
N ALA A 77 29.18 6.44 17.21
CA ALA A 77 27.88 6.98 17.62
C ALA A 77 26.86 5.88 17.93
N LEU A 78 26.88 4.76 17.19
CA LEU A 78 26.09 3.57 17.54
C LEU A 78 26.59 2.95 18.84
N ALA A 79 27.90 2.70 18.98
CA ALA A 79 28.50 2.11 20.18
C ALA A 79 28.29 2.95 21.46
N ALA A 80 28.08 4.26 21.34
CA ALA A 80 27.75 5.14 22.47
C ALA A 80 26.29 5.01 22.96
N LEU A 81 25.35 4.53 22.13
CA LEU A 81 23.94 4.34 22.52
C LEU A 81 23.71 3.07 23.37
N HIS A 82 24.76 2.48 23.92
CA HIS A 82 24.85 1.04 24.09
C HIS A 82 25.64 0.65 25.36
N PRO A 83 25.06 0.86 26.56
CA PRO A 83 25.76 0.72 27.84
C PRO A 83 26.06 -0.74 28.20
N ARG A 84 27.29 -1.03 28.67
CA ARG A 84 27.72 -2.37 29.10
C ARG A 84 27.11 -2.73 30.46
N THR A 85 26.03 -3.51 30.46
CA THR A 85 25.41 -4.05 31.69
C THR A 85 25.85 -5.50 31.95
N PRO A 86 26.27 -5.88 33.18
CA PRO A 86 26.57 -7.27 33.52
C PRO A 86 25.31 -8.15 33.48
N VAL A 87 25.46 -9.40 33.04
CA VAL A 87 24.38 -10.38 32.97
C VAL A 87 24.14 -10.96 34.36
N ARG A 88 22.92 -10.82 34.90
CA ARG A 88 22.49 -11.55 36.10
C ARG A 88 21.86 -12.87 35.67
N ALA A 89 22.21 -13.97 36.35
CA ALA A 89 21.59 -15.27 36.14
C ALA A 89 20.08 -15.20 36.45
N GLY A 90 19.27 -15.81 35.60
CA GLY A 90 17.83 -16.01 35.80
C GLY A 90 17.48 -17.48 36.04
N PRO A 91 16.21 -17.80 36.32
CA PRO A 91 15.72 -19.17 36.41
C PRO A 91 15.93 -19.93 35.09
N SER A 92 15.98 -21.26 35.15
CA SER A 92 16.13 -22.09 33.95
C SER A 92 14.92 -21.93 33.03
N ILE A 93 15.14 -22.00 31.71
CA ILE A 93 14.05 -21.96 30.73
C ILE A 93 13.11 -23.17 30.90
N ALA A 94 13.60 -24.28 31.46
CA ALA A 94 12.82 -25.46 31.79
C ALA A 94 11.73 -25.19 32.84
N ASP A 95 12.01 -24.33 33.82
CA ASP A 95 11.16 -24.05 34.99
C ASP A 95 10.04 -23.04 34.68
N LEU A 96 10.14 -22.36 33.53
CA LEU A 96 9.16 -21.34 33.12
C LEU A 96 7.88 -21.98 32.55
N PRO A 97 6.72 -21.30 32.61
CA PRO A 97 5.48 -21.82 32.04
C PRO A 97 5.59 -22.22 30.56
N ILE A 98 4.90 -23.30 30.19
CA ILE A 98 4.85 -23.78 28.79
C ILE A 98 3.86 -22.90 28.01
N VAL A 99 4.25 -22.50 26.80
CA VAL A 99 3.36 -21.80 25.85
C VAL A 99 2.27 -22.77 25.34
N PRO A 100 1.01 -22.31 25.18
CA PRO A 100 -0.03 -23.07 24.47
C PRO A 100 0.40 -23.55 23.08
N GLU A 101 -0.36 -24.50 22.53
CA GLU A 101 -0.07 -25.03 21.21
C GLU A 101 -0.27 -23.99 20.10
N VAL A 102 0.72 -23.86 19.21
CA VAL A 102 0.70 -22.91 18.10
C VAL A 102 0.18 -23.62 16.85
N ALA A 103 -1.14 -23.57 16.63
CA ALA A 103 -1.79 -24.19 15.49
C ALA A 103 -1.26 -23.69 14.12
N PRO A 104 -1.19 -24.55 13.09
CA PRO A 104 -0.76 -24.17 11.73
C PRO A 104 -1.52 -22.96 11.15
N ASP A 105 -2.83 -22.86 11.40
CA ASP A 105 -3.67 -21.74 10.97
C ASP A 105 -3.21 -20.40 11.56
N LEU A 106 -2.80 -20.38 12.83
CA LEU A 106 -2.29 -19.16 13.47
C LEU A 106 -0.97 -18.71 12.82
N VAL A 107 -0.10 -19.66 12.48
CA VAL A 107 1.15 -19.39 11.77
C VAL A 107 0.86 -18.86 10.36
N ALA A 108 -0.06 -19.49 9.63
CA ALA A 108 -0.48 -19.07 8.30
C ALA A 108 -1.08 -17.65 8.30
N GLN A 109 -1.96 -17.33 9.27
CA GLN A 109 -2.48 -15.98 9.48
C GLN A 109 -1.37 -14.97 9.77
N CYS A 110 -0.44 -15.31 10.68
CA CYS A 110 0.67 -14.42 11.04
C CYS A 110 1.62 -14.16 9.87
N LEU A 111 1.90 -15.19 9.07
CA LEU A 111 2.73 -15.16 7.86
C LEU A 111 2.10 -14.30 6.77
N ARG A 112 0.81 -14.51 6.45
CA ARG A 112 0.05 -13.67 5.49
C ARG A 112 0.08 -12.20 5.90
N ALA A 113 -0.11 -11.92 7.19
CA ALA A 113 -0.16 -10.56 7.74
C ALA A 113 1.20 -9.82 7.78
N PHE A 114 2.29 -10.35 7.23
CA PHE A 114 3.53 -9.57 7.04
C PHE A 114 3.44 -8.70 5.78
N PRO A 115 3.85 -7.42 5.84
CA PRO A 115 3.97 -6.56 4.67
C PRO A 115 4.83 -7.19 3.57
N ALA A 116 4.52 -6.88 2.32
CA ALA A 116 5.42 -7.13 1.20
C ALA A 116 6.78 -6.47 1.45
N GLU A 117 7.83 -7.02 0.85
CA GLU A 117 9.20 -6.47 0.90
C GLU A 117 9.82 -6.31 2.31
N THR A 118 9.23 -6.93 3.35
CA THR A 118 9.80 -6.97 4.71
C THR A 118 11.28 -7.39 4.67
N SER A 119 12.18 -6.48 5.05
CA SER A 119 13.63 -6.70 5.01
C SER A 119 14.04 -7.97 5.76
N PRO A 120 14.90 -8.84 5.19
CA PRO A 120 15.34 -10.08 5.83
C PRO A 120 16.29 -9.82 7.00
N GLY A 121 16.53 -10.87 7.80
CA GLY A 121 17.64 -10.88 8.76
C GLY A 121 18.99 -11.14 8.09
N ARG A 122 20.01 -11.44 8.89
CA ARG A 122 21.36 -11.81 8.45
C ARG A 122 21.39 -13.11 7.62
N THR A 123 20.46 -14.03 7.85
CA THR A 123 20.34 -15.27 7.06
C THR A 123 19.91 -15.02 5.60
N GLY A 124 19.41 -13.82 5.28
CA GLY A 124 18.79 -13.55 3.98
C GLY A 124 17.40 -14.16 3.80
N LEU A 125 16.89 -14.93 4.77
CA LEU A 125 15.52 -15.46 4.75
C LEU A 125 14.51 -14.31 4.68
N ARG A 126 13.67 -14.29 3.65
CA ARG A 126 12.58 -13.32 3.46
C ARG A 126 11.25 -13.94 3.84
N VAL A 127 10.31 -13.08 4.23
CA VAL A 127 8.88 -13.44 4.34
C VAL A 127 8.38 -14.07 3.04
N GLN A 128 8.83 -13.55 1.90
CA GLN A 128 8.40 -14.04 0.59
C GLN A 128 8.77 -15.51 0.38
N HIS A 129 10.00 -15.94 0.71
CA HIS A 129 10.40 -17.34 0.59
C HIS A 129 9.48 -18.29 1.38
N LEU A 130 9.01 -17.87 2.57
CA LEU A 130 8.05 -18.64 3.37
C LEU A 130 6.63 -18.61 2.79
N LYS A 131 6.21 -17.51 2.15
CA LYS A 131 4.92 -17.40 1.45
C LYS A 131 4.92 -18.23 0.16
N ASP A 132 6.01 -18.23 -0.59
CA ASP A 132 6.20 -19.03 -1.81
C ASP A 132 6.23 -20.53 -1.48
N ALA A 133 6.85 -20.92 -0.36
CA ALA A 133 6.81 -22.30 0.16
C ALA A 133 5.42 -22.75 0.65
N CYS A 134 4.45 -21.84 0.77
CA CYS A 134 3.05 -22.19 1.02
C CYS A 134 2.24 -22.45 -0.27
N VAL A 135 2.87 -22.46 -1.45
CA VAL A 135 2.22 -22.64 -2.76
C VAL A 135 2.39 -24.09 -3.24
N ALA A 136 1.30 -24.67 -3.77
CA ALA A 136 1.18 -25.99 -4.39
C ALA A 136 1.39 -27.25 -3.50
N GLY A 137 0.38 -28.13 -3.49
CA GLY A 137 0.46 -29.58 -3.20
C GLY A 137 0.80 -30.04 -1.77
N GLY A 138 1.56 -29.26 -1.01
CA GLY A 138 2.08 -29.61 0.32
C GLY A 138 1.94 -28.49 1.35
N THR A 139 1.08 -27.50 1.09
CA THR A 139 0.88 -26.33 1.96
C THR A 139 0.60 -26.71 3.41
N ASP A 140 -0.28 -27.69 3.64
CA ASP A 140 -0.64 -28.12 5.00
C ASP A 140 0.50 -28.84 5.71
N ALA A 141 1.27 -29.65 4.97
CA ALA A 141 2.47 -30.29 5.49
C ALA A 141 3.55 -29.23 5.82
N PHE A 142 3.80 -28.27 4.94
CA PHE A 142 4.76 -27.19 5.18
C PHE A 142 4.34 -26.31 6.36
N LEU A 143 3.07 -25.91 6.45
CA LEU A 143 2.54 -25.13 7.57
C LEU A 143 2.59 -25.91 8.89
N SER A 144 2.38 -27.22 8.87
CA SER A 144 2.51 -28.09 10.05
C SER A 144 3.97 -28.16 10.53
N HIS A 145 4.93 -28.35 9.63
CA HIS A 145 6.35 -28.32 9.99
C HIS A 145 6.80 -26.92 10.45
N LEU A 146 6.34 -25.85 9.79
CA LEU A 146 6.63 -24.47 10.19
C LEU A 146 6.02 -24.13 11.56
N ALA A 147 4.83 -24.65 11.86
CA ALA A 147 4.23 -24.59 13.19
C ALA A 147 5.04 -25.37 14.22
N GLY A 148 5.51 -26.58 13.90
CA GLY A 148 6.45 -27.34 14.75
C GLY A 148 7.73 -26.55 15.05
N VAL A 149 8.31 -25.86 14.07
CA VAL A 149 9.46 -24.95 14.27
C VAL A 149 9.09 -23.78 15.18
N VAL A 150 8.00 -23.06 14.88
CA VAL A 150 7.53 -21.93 15.72
C VAL A 150 7.24 -22.39 17.15
N GLN A 151 6.68 -23.59 17.34
CA GLN A 151 6.40 -24.20 18.63
C GLN A 151 7.68 -24.53 19.41
N LEU A 152 8.70 -25.08 18.73
CA LEU A 152 10.03 -25.36 19.30
C LEU A 152 10.72 -24.07 19.75
N LEU A 153 10.68 -23.03 18.92
CA LEU A 153 11.18 -21.69 19.25
C LEU A 153 10.42 -21.12 20.45
N ALA A 154 9.09 -21.08 20.41
CA ALA A 154 8.24 -20.54 21.47
C ALA A 154 8.44 -21.25 22.83
N ARG A 155 8.72 -22.56 22.83
CA ARG A 155 9.08 -23.35 24.03
C ARG A 155 10.51 -23.10 24.54
N GLY A 156 11.28 -22.22 23.90
CA GLY A 156 12.66 -21.90 24.27
C GLY A 156 13.66 -23.05 24.02
N ARG A 157 13.31 -24.02 23.16
CA ARG A 157 14.10 -25.24 22.92
C ARG A 157 15.10 -25.13 21.76
N ALA A 158 15.29 -23.93 21.21
CA ALA A 158 16.27 -23.71 20.15
C ALA A 158 17.70 -23.88 20.69
N PRO A 159 18.62 -24.56 19.97
CA PRO A 159 19.99 -24.73 20.43
C PRO A 159 20.70 -23.39 20.69
N HIS A 160 21.37 -23.24 21.83
CA HIS A 160 21.98 -21.95 22.19
C HIS A 160 23.05 -21.47 21.19
N PHE A 161 23.70 -22.36 20.45
CA PHE A 161 24.65 -21.98 19.40
C PHE A 161 24.03 -21.20 18.23
N VAL A 162 22.71 -21.30 17.98
CA VAL A 162 22.03 -20.49 16.95
C VAL A 162 21.53 -19.13 17.48
N ALA A 163 21.52 -18.89 18.80
CA ALA A 163 21.07 -17.63 19.39
C ALA A 163 21.79 -16.37 18.86
N PRO A 164 23.12 -16.37 18.58
CA PRO A 164 23.82 -15.24 17.98
C PRO A 164 23.29 -14.81 16.60
N VAL A 165 22.64 -15.72 15.86
CA VAL A 165 22.01 -15.43 14.56
C VAL A 165 20.52 -15.19 14.75
N LEU A 166 19.79 -16.16 15.33
CA LEU A 166 18.33 -16.17 15.40
C LEU A 166 17.76 -15.07 16.32
N ALA A 167 18.40 -14.81 17.46
CA ALA A 167 18.07 -13.73 18.37
C ALA A 167 18.95 -12.48 18.17
N GLY A 168 19.85 -12.51 17.17
CA GLY A 168 20.55 -11.33 16.64
C GLY A 168 19.67 -10.47 15.72
N ALA A 169 20.30 -9.46 15.12
CA ALA A 169 19.73 -8.54 14.14
C ALA A 169 20.84 -7.84 13.34
N GLY A 170 20.52 -7.39 12.11
CA GLY A 170 21.33 -6.38 11.42
C GLY A 170 20.95 -4.98 11.88
N LEU A 171 21.93 -4.09 12.09
CA LEU A 171 21.67 -2.67 12.36
C LEU A 171 21.68 -1.85 11.05
N VAL A 172 20.70 -0.98 10.91
CA VAL A 172 20.70 0.11 9.93
C VAL A 172 20.71 1.44 10.69
N ALA A 173 21.69 2.29 10.42
CA ALA A 173 21.75 3.63 11.01
C ALA A 173 20.93 4.60 10.15
N LEU A 174 19.87 5.18 10.73
CA LEU A 174 19.14 6.29 10.11
C LEU A 174 19.62 7.62 10.71
N PRO A 175 19.99 8.62 9.89
CA PRO A 175 20.33 9.94 10.40
C PRO A 175 19.08 10.62 10.99
N LYS A 176 19.24 11.29 12.13
CA LYS A 176 18.25 12.21 12.69
C LYS A 176 18.46 13.60 12.08
N PRO A 177 17.41 14.41 11.91
CA PRO A 177 17.54 15.79 11.41
C PRO A 177 18.46 16.70 12.23
N ASN A 178 18.75 16.34 13.48
CA ASN A 178 19.63 17.06 14.42
C ASN A 178 21.03 16.44 14.56
N GLY A 179 21.51 15.68 13.57
CA GLY A 179 22.88 15.13 13.52
C GLY A 179 23.12 13.82 14.29
N GLY A 180 22.19 13.39 15.16
CA GLY A 180 22.29 12.07 15.81
C GLY A 180 21.90 10.90 14.91
N VAL A 181 22.01 9.66 15.40
CA VAL A 181 21.55 8.44 14.68
C VAL A 181 20.41 7.72 15.40
N ARG A 182 19.55 7.01 14.65
CA ARG A 182 18.62 5.98 15.14
C ARG A 182 19.10 4.60 14.66
N PRO A 183 19.44 3.66 15.57
CA PRO A 183 19.68 2.27 15.20
C PRO A 183 18.33 1.56 14.92
N ILE A 184 18.18 0.97 13.74
CA ILE A 184 17.07 0.07 13.42
C ILE A 184 17.59 -1.37 13.43
N ALA A 185 17.12 -2.18 14.38
CA ALA A 185 17.48 -3.59 14.52
C ALA A 185 16.54 -4.50 13.71
N VAL A 186 17.04 -5.04 12.60
CA VAL A 186 16.33 -5.96 11.71
C VAL A 186 16.64 -7.42 12.10
N GLY A 187 15.83 -7.98 13.01
CA GLY A 187 16.00 -9.36 13.52
C GLY A 187 15.58 -10.46 12.54
N GLU A 188 15.84 -11.73 12.82
CA GLU A 188 15.47 -12.82 11.90
C GLU A 188 13.96 -12.98 11.66
N ILE A 189 13.58 -13.47 10.48
CA ILE A 189 12.16 -13.68 10.11
C ILE A 189 11.50 -14.73 11.01
N MET A 190 12.19 -15.84 11.30
CA MET A 190 11.67 -16.86 12.22
C MET A 190 11.42 -16.31 13.63
N ARG A 191 12.28 -15.40 14.12
CA ARG A 191 12.06 -14.71 15.40
C ARG A 191 10.85 -13.80 15.34
N ARG A 192 10.72 -13.00 14.28
CA ARG A 192 9.58 -12.10 14.06
C ARG A 192 8.26 -12.87 13.92
N LEU A 193 8.25 -14.00 13.21
CA LEU A 193 7.08 -14.88 13.06
C LEU A 193 6.67 -15.49 14.39
N THR A 194 7.62 -16.05 15.15
CA THR A 194 7.37 -16.64 16.48
C THR A 194 6.81 -15.59 17.45
N GLY A 195 7.46 -14.42 17.53
CA GLY A 195 6.97 -13.31 18.35
C GLY A 195 5.56 -12.84 17.97
N LYS A 196 5.23 -12.86 16.67
CA LYS A 196 3.90 -12.47 16.18
C LYS A 196 2.81 -13.48 16.51
N CYS A 197 3.12 -14.78 16.46
CA CYS A 197 2.20 -15.84 16.89
C CYS A 197 1.95 -15.75 18.41
N LEU A 198 3.01 -15.56 19.19
CA LEU A 198 2.92 -15.34 20.64
C LEU A 198 2.10 -14.09 21.01
N MET A 199 2.33 -12.96 20.33
CA MET A 199 1.55 -11.72 20.51
C MET A 199 0.09 -11.84 20.06
N LYS A 200 -0.26 -12.82 19.24
CA LYS A 200 -1.66 -13.16 18.92
C LYS A 200 -2.31 -13.97 20.04
N ILE A 201 -1.58 -14.89 20.66
CA ILE A 201 -2.05 -15.69 21.81
C ILE A 201 -2.35 -14.78 23.00
N VAL A 202 -1.36 -13.98 23.45
CA VAL A 202 -1.52 -13.12 24.65
C VAL A 202 -2.24 -11.79 24.38
N ARG A 203 -2.92 -11.63 23.24
CA ARG A 203 -3.45 -10.32 22.81
C ARG A 203 -4.49 -9.76 23.79
N ALA A 204 -5.38 -10.62 24.31
CA ALA A 204 -6.40 -10.23 25.28
C ALA A 204 -5.78 -9.82 26.61
N ASP A 205 -4.84 -10.64 27.13
CA ASP A 205 -4.11 -10.35 28.38
C ASP A 205 -3.34 -9.02 28.27
N ALA A 206 -2.65 -8.80 27.15
CA ALA A 206 -1.91 -7.58 26.89
C ALA A 206 -2.84 -6.35 26.83
N HIS A 207 -3.98 -6.46 26.15
CA HIS A 207 -4.98 -5.39 26.16
C HIS A 207 -5.45 -5.07 27.58
N ASN A 208 -5.85 -6.08 28.35
CA ASN A 208 -6.40 -5.92 29.69
C ASN A 208 -5.38 -5.37 30.71
N HIS A 209 -4.10 -5.73 30.56
CA HIS A 209 -3.02 -5.26 31.42
C HIS A 209 -2.61 -3.80 31.13
N PHE A 210 -2.46 -3.45 29.85
CA PHE A 210 -1.97 -2.14 29.42
C PHE A 210 -3.05 -1.04 29.34
N TRP A 211 -4.30 -1.41 29.04
CA TRP A 211 -5.42 -0.46 29.01
C TRP A 211 -5.71 0.12 30.41
N PRO A 212 -6.17 1.38 30.53
CA PRO A 212 -6.23 2.42 29.51
C PRO A 212 -4.93 3.23 29.35
N LEU A 213 -3.92 2.98 30.18
CA LEU A 213 -2.74 3.86 30.29
C LEU A 213 -1.73 3.72 29.15
N GLN A 214 -1.57 2.53 28.59
CA GLN A 214 -0.61 2.24 27.52
C GLN A 214 -1.38 1.76 26.29
N VAL A 215 -1.44 2.61 25.27
CA VAL A 215 -2.23 2.37 24.05
C VAL A 215 -1.37 1.95 22.85
N GLY A 216 -0.04 1.92 22.99
CA GLY A 216 0.87 1.42 21.96
C GLY A 216 0.89 -0.11 21.79
N VAL A 217 0.29 -0.87 22.70
CA VAL A 217 0.32 -2.34 22.71
C VAL A 217 -1.09 -2.92 22.77
N ALA A 218 -1.40 -3.85 21.86
CA ALA A 218 -2.68 -4.58 21.74
C ALA A 218 -3.97 -3.75 21.50
N VAL A 219 -3.95 -2.44 21.74
CA VAL A 219 -5.06 -1.49 21.48
C VAL A 219 -5.07 -1.08 20.00
N PRO A 220 -6.16 -1.33 19.23
CA PRO A 220 -6.31 -0.81 17.87
C PRO A 220 -6.37 0.72 17.85
N HIS A 221 -5.67 1.36 16.91
CA HIS A 221 -5.67 2.83 16.73
C HIS A 221 -5.26 3.62 17.98
N GLY A 222 -4.33 3.08 18.79
CA GLY A 222 -3.93 3.69 20.05
C GLY A 222 -3.33 5.10 19.93
N ALA A 223 -2.66 5.41 18.81
CA ALA A 223 -2.14 6.75 18.56
C ALA A 223 -3.28 7.76 18.32
N GLU A 224 -4.29 7.37 17.56
CA GLU A 224 -5.51 8.13 17.30
C GLU A 224 -6.36 8.29 18.57
N ILE A 225 -6.43 7.27 19.41
CA ILE A 225 -7.04 7.35 20.74
C ILE A 225 -6.32 8.44 21.55
N ALA A 226 -5.02 8.29 21.80
CA ALA A 226 -4.23 9.23 22.61
C ALA A 226 -4.35 10.70 22.13
N ILE A 227 -4.20 10.94 20.83
CA ILE A 227 -4.21 12.30 20.27
C ILE A 227 -5.60 12.96 20.37
N HIS A 228 -6.69 12.20 20.19
CA HIS A 228 -8.05 12.72 20.32
C HIS A 228 -8.46 12.91 21.79
N THR A 229 -8.01 12.05 22.71
CA THR A 229 -8.18 12.25 24.16
C THR A 229 -7.60 13.60 24.59
N VAL A 230 -6.33 13.82 24.23
CA VAL A 230 -5.58 15.02 24.61
C VAL A 230 -6.18 16.28 23.99
N ARG A 231 -6.54 16.25 22.70
CA ARG A 231 -7.23 17.37 22.03
C ARG A 231 -8.57 17.70 22.69
N ALA A 232 -9.37 16.69 23.01
CA ALA A 232 -10.67 16.89 23.64
C ALA A 232 -10.57 17.40 25.08
N TRP A 233 -9.50 17.04 25.81
CA TRP A 233 -9.22 17.58 27.15
C TRP A 233 -8.74 19.04 27.08
N LEU A 234 -7.74 19.34 26.24
CA LEU A 234 -7.26 20.72 26.03
C LEU A 234 -8.42 21.65 25.64
N TRP A 235 -9.30 21.22 24.73
CA TRP A 235 -10.47 22.02 24.34
C TRP A 235 -11.46 22.30 25.47
N ARG A 236 -11.67 21.35 26.39
CA ARG A 236 -12.56 21.51 27.56
C ARG A 236 -11.96 22.42 28.63
N HIS A 237 -10.64 22.38 28.81
CA HIS A 237 -9.93 23.12 29.84
C HIS A 237 -9.25 24.41 29.32
N ARG A 238 -9.55 24.84 28.09
CA ARG A 238 -8.96 26.03 27.44
C ARG A 238 -9.13 27.35 28.20
N THR A 239 -10.10 27.43 29.10
CA THR A 239 -10.36 28.59 29.97
C THR A 239 -9.82 28.43 31.39
N SER A 240 -9.13 27.31 31.70
CA SER A 240 -8.61 27.04 33.04
C SER A 240 -7.19 27.57 33.21
N ASN A 241 -6.96 28.24 34.34
CA ASN A 241 -5.64 28.71 34.79
C ASN A 241 -4.87 27.68 35.65
N ALA A 242 -5.50 26.56 36.01
CA ALA A 242 -4.95 25.56 36.94
C ALA A 242 -4.52 24.23 36.28
N LYS A 243 -4.94 24.00 35.03
CA LYS A 243 -4.72 22.73 34.30
C LYS A 243 -3.52 22.82 33.35
N VAL A 244 -2.65 21.81 33.41
CA VAL A 244 -1.44 21.70 32.57
C VAL A 244 -1.28 20.29 32.01
N LEU A 245 -0.50 20.19 30.93
CA LEU A 245 -0.13 18.95 30.25
C LEU A 245 1.40 18.88 30.10
N VAL A 246 2.00 17.73 30.36
CA VAL A 246 3.42 17.45 30.12
C VAL A 246 3.56 16.27 29.17
N LYS A 247 4.33 16.48 28.09
CA LYS A 247 4.80 15.44 27.18
C LYS A 247 6.18 14.94 27.62
N LEU A 248 6.42 13.64 27.54
CA LEU A 248 7.59 12.93 28.07
C LEU A 248 8.38 12.22 26.95
N ASP A 249 9.70 12.41 26.90
CA ASP A 249 10.67 11.67 26.05
C ASP A 249 11.67 10.95 26.97
N PHE A 250 11.75 9.61 26.88
CA PHE A 250 12.79 8.85 27.59
C PHE A 250 14.06 8.77 26.73
N ALA A 251 15.20 9.15 27.32
CA ALA A 251 16.47 9.12 26.61
C ALA A 251 16.88 7.68 26.27
N ASN A 252 16.87 7.33 24.98
CA ASN A 252 17.40 6.06 24.48
C ASN A 252 16.75 4.81 25.12
N ALA A 253 15.44 4.87 25.38
CA ALA A 253 14.70 3.93 26.23
C ALA A 253 14.97 2.45 25.91
N PHE A 254 14.74 2.04 24.66
CA PHE A 254 14.99 0.69 24.14
C PHE A 254 16.42 0.16 24.34
N ASN A 255 17.38 0.97 24.79
CA ASN A 255 18.78 0.61 24.98
C ASN A 255 19.30 0.69 26.42
N GLN A 256 18.60 1.34 27.36
CA GLN A 256 19.13 1.56 28.72
C GLN A 256 18.57 0.63 29.80
N VAL A 257 17.30 0.23 29.71
CA VAL A 257 16.58 -0.36 30.87
C VAL A 257 16.93 -1.81 31.14
N SER A 258 16.89 -2.19 32.42
CA SER A 258 17.13 -3.54 32.94
C SER A 258 16.39 -4.65 32.17
N ARG A 259 17.14 -5.45 31.39
CA ARG A 259 16.64 -6.69 30.74
C ARG A 259 16.11 -7.70 31.76
N THR A 260 16.72 -7.76 32.93
CA THR A 260 16.26 -8.60 34.06
C THR A 260 14.83 -8.26 34.45
N THR A 261 14.52 -6.96 34.55
CA THR A 261 13.18 -6.47 34.88
C THR A 261 12.19 -6.83 33.78
N VAL A 262 12.54 -6.69 32.49
CA VAL A 262 11.68 -7.17 31.37
C VAL A 262 11.30 -8.62 31.53
N LEU A 263 12.28 -9.46 31.83
CA LEU A 263 12.07 -10.90 31.94
C LEU A 263 11.28 -11.26 33.20
N GLN A 264 11.39 -10.48 34.27
CA GLN A 264 10.53 -10.61 35.46
C GLN A 264 9.08 -10.21 35.15
N GLU A 265 8.85 -9.01 34.62
CA GLU A 265 7.51 -8.51 34.24
C GLU A 265 6.84 -9.42 33.21
N ALA A 266 7.57 -9.87 32.18
CA ALA A 266 7.06 -10.79 31.18
C ALA A 266 6.70 -12.18 31.77
N ARG A 267 7.43 -12.65 32.78
CA ARG A 267 7.07 -13.89 33.50
C ARG A 267 5.82 -13.71 34.36
N ALA A 268 5.73 -12.59 35.07
CA ALA A 268 4.63 -12.30 36.00
C ALA A 268 3.29 -12.07 35.28
N HIS A 269 3.31 -11.30 34.18
CA HIS A 269 2.09 -10.87 33.51
C HIS A 269 1.80 -11.57 32.18
N PHE A 270 2.81 -12.16 31.53
CA PHE A 270 2.66 -12.80 30.21
C PHE A 270 3.37 -14.16 30.15
N PRO A 271 3.02 -15.13 31.02
CA PRO A 271 3.76 -16.38 31.19
C PRO A 271 3.98 -17.17 29.90
N ALA A 272 3.05 -17.12 28.93
CA ALA A 272 3.20 -17.74 27.61
C ALA A 272 4.36 -17.17 26.76
N LEU A 273 4.86 -15.98 27.09
CA LEU A 273 6.04 -15.36 26.47
C LEU A 273 7.35 -15.75 27.17
N ALA A 274 7.28 -16.20 28.42
CA ALA A 274 8.41 -16.25 29.35
C ALA A 274 9.61 -17.05 28.80
N ARG A 275 9.35 -18.23 28.22
CA ARG A 275 10.38 -19.10 27.63
C ARG A 275 11.07 -18.45 26.43
N TRP A 276 10.29 -17.94 25.47
CA TRP A 276 10.86 -17.31 24.27
C TRP A 276 11.56 -15.98 24.55
N ALA A 277 11.01 -15.16 25.45
CA ALA A 277 11.65 -13.93 25.91
C ALA A 277 12.97 -14.23 26.64
N THR A 278 12.98 -15.20 27.56
CA THR A 278 14.20 -15.60 28.26
C THR A 278 15.24 -16.20 27.29
N TRP A 279 14.83 -16.96 26.28
CA TRP A 279 15.74 -17.45 25.25
C TRP A 279 16.34 -16.33 24.39
N CYS A 280 15.53 -15.33 23.98
CA CYS A 280 15.99 -14.21 23.15
C CYS A 280 16.83 -13.16 23.88
N TYR A 281 16.61 -12.95 25.18
CA TYR A 281 17.16 -11.80 25.93
C TYR A 281 17.90 -12.17 27.22
N GLY A 282 17.81 -13.43 27.68
CA GLY A 282 18.46 -13.92 28.91
C GLY A 282 19.97 -14.14 28.78
N GLN A 283 20.51 -14.08 27.55
CA GLN A 283 21.94 -14.03 27.27
C GLN A 283 22.25 -12.85 26.35
N PRO A 284 23.49 -12.32 26.34
CA PRO A 284 23.94 -11.35 25.36
C PRO A 284 23.86 -11.94 23.95
N THR A 285 22.84 -11.56 23.21
CA THR A 285 22.75 -11.86 21.78
C THR A 285 23.77 -11.04 21.00
N ARG A 286 24.18 -11.50 19.80
CA ARG A 286 25.01 -10.70 18.89
C ARG A 286 24.15 -9.59 18.25
N LEU A 287 23.83 -8.64 19.10
CA LEU A 287 23.30 -7.32 18.86
C LEU A 287 24.34 -6.34 19.39
N GLN A 288 24.62 -5.27 18.66
CA GLN A 288 25.11 -4.07 19.33
C GLN A 288 23.89 -3.51 20.09
N PHE A 289 23.81 -3.95 21.36
CA PHE A 289 23.11 -3.46 22.56
C PHE A 289 21.60 -3.09 22.55
N GLY A 290 21.05 -2.90 23.76
CA GLY A 290 19.60 -2.92 24.06
C GLY A 290 19.24 -2.82 25.58
N GLY A 291 17.99 -2.44 25.87
CA GLY A 291 17.32 -2.10 27.16
C GLY A 291 15.77 -2.29 27.08
N HIS A 292 14.88 -1.47 27.71
CA HIS A 292 13.37 -1.59 27.69
C HIS A 292 12.51 -0.36 28.26
N PRO A 293 11.47 -0.40 29.18
CA PRO A 293 10.66 0.79 29.60
C PRO A 293 10.31 0.96 31.14
N VAL A 294 9.45 1.95 31.50
CA VAL A 294 8.72 2.15 32.79
C VAL A 294 7.25 2.50 32.50
N ALA A 295 6.25 1.86 33.16
CA ALA A 295 4.83 2.22 32.92
C ALA A 295 3.81 1.92 34.04
N ALA A 296 4.10 1.02 35.00
CA ALA A 296 3.04 0.39 35.81
C ALA A 296 2.39 1.26 36.92
N LEU A 297 2.96 2.43 37.26
CA LEU A 297 2.75 3.06 38.59
C LEU A 297 2.01 4.42 38.59
N LEU A 298 1.54 4.93 37.44
CA LEU A 298 0.86 6.22 37.34
C LEU A 298 -0.65 6.18 37.70
N ARG A 299 -1.16 5.05 38.21
CA ARG A 299 -2.60 4.83 38.50
C ARG A 299 -3.13 5.54 39.76
N GLN A 300 -2.30 6.20 40.57
CA GLN A 300 -2.65 6.62 41.95
C GLN A 300 -2.56 8.14 42.25
N GLN A 301 -2.28 9.00 41.27
CA GLN A 301 -1.88 10.40 41.50
C GLN A 301 -2.94 11.48 41.19
N GLY A 302 -4.24 11.12 41.09
CA GLY A 302 -5.31 12.11 40.83
C GLY A 302 -5.18 12.86 39.49
N LEU A 303 -4.44 12.32 38.52
CA LEU A 303 -4.29 12.89 37.19
C LEU A 303 -5.58 12.75 36.39
N ASP A 304 -5.94 13.80 35.63
CA ASP A 304 -7.06 13.74 34.68
C ASP A 304 -6.75 12.79 33.51
N ILE A 305 -5.49 12.76 33.07
CA ILE A 305 -4.98 11.90 31.98
C ILE A 305 -3.56 11.43 32.31
N ALA A 306 -3.31 10.14 32.13
CA ALA A 306 -1.97 9.59 31.93
C ALA A 306 -2.04 8.57 30.78
N VAL A 307 -1.43 8.89 29.63
CA VAL A 307 -1.47 8.05 28.42
C VAL A 307 -0.07 7.95 27.82
N PHE A 308 0.35 6.73 27.51
CA PHE A 308 1.63 6.42 26.88
C PHE A 308 1.41 5.67 25.56
N TYR A 309 2.25 6.00 24.58
CA TYR A 309 2.43 5.24 23.36
C TYR A 309 3.88 4.76 23.33
N LEU A 310 4.11 3.52 23.77
CA LEU A 310 5.45 2.98 24.05
C LEU A 310 6.19 3.86 25.07
N ASP A 311 7.32 4.47 24.68
CA ASP A 311 8.15 5.37 25.48
C ASP A 311 7.73 6.85 25.42
N ASP A 312 6.89 7.26 24.45
CA ASP A 312 6.29 8.60 24.42
C ASP A 312 5.13 8.67 25.43
N GLY A 313 5.20 9.60 26.38
CA GLY A 313 4.19 9.78 27.43
C GLY A 313 3.51 11.14 27.44
N VAL A 314 2.26 11.19 27.92
CA VAL A 314 1.50 12.41 28.17
C VAL A 314 0.82 12.31 29.53
N LEU A 315 1.10 13.27 30.42
CA LEU A 315 0.43 13.47 31.71
C LEU A 315 -0.36 14.77 31.64
N ALA A 316 -1.60 14.81 32.13
CA ALA A 316 -2.36 16.04 32.28
C ALA A 316 -3.26 16.01 33.53
N GLY A 317 -3.48 17.18 34.12
CA GLY A 317 -4.17 17.32 35.40
C GLY A 317 -3.96 18.70 36.01
N ASP A 318 -4.23 18.81 37.31
CA ASP A 318 -3.88 20.01 38.08
C ASP A 318 -2.37 20.17 38.23
N LEU A 319 -1.91 21.41 38.26
CA LEU A 319 -0.49 21.80 38.35
C LEU A 319 0.32 20.95 39.34
N ALA A 320 -0.15 20.84 40.59
CA ALA A 320 0.52 20.11 41.66
C ALA A 320 0.52 18.58 41.43
N ALA A 321 -0.57 18.02 40.90
CA ALA A 321 -0.68 16.58 40.61
C ALA A 321 0.25 16.15 39.48
N VAL A 322 0.35 16.95 38.40
CA VAL A 322 1.26 16.69 37.28
C VAL A 322 2.72 16.83 37.71
N ALA A 323 3.05 17.81 38.56
CA ALA A 323 4.39 17.99 39.11
C ALA A 323 4.81 16.81 40.01
N ALA A 324 3.96 16.40 40.95
CA ALA A 324 4.20 15.24 41.81
C ALA A 324 4.38 13.94 41.02
N ALA A 325 3.52 13.70 40.01
CA ALA A 325 3.62 12.56 39.13
C ALA A 325 4.92 12.55 38.30
N LEU A 326 5.35 13.71 37.79
CA LEU A 326 6.61 13.85 37.05
C LEU A 326 7.83 13.53 37.94
N GLN A 327 7.89 14.09 39.16
CA GLN A 327 8.98 13.85 40.09
C GLN A 327 9.08 12.37 40.49
N GLN A 328 7.94 11.74 40.80
CA GLN A 328 7.89 10.32 41.12
C GLN A 328 8.28 9.44 39.91
N LEU A 329 7.87 9.83 38.70
CA LEU A 329 8.26 9.15 37.47
C LEU A 329 9.78 9.24 37.24
N GLN A 330 10.42 10.40 37.47
CA GLN A 330 11.87 10.55 37.38
C GLN A 330 12.62 9.63 38.35
N GLN A 331 12.21 9.63 39.63
CA GLN A 331 12.83 8.78 40.66
C GLN A 331 12.71 7.29 40.30
N ARG A 332 11.51 6.84 39.94
CA ARG A 332 11.27 5.42 39.59
C ARG A 332 11.87 5.03 38.23
N ALA A 333 11.99 5.96 37.29
CA ALA A 333 12.72 5.74 36.05
C ALA A 333 14.20 5.51 36.30
N SER A 334 14.83 6.37 37.11
CA SER A 334 16.25 6.22 37.44
C SER A 334 16.54 4.89 38.14
N ALA A 335 15.63 4.42 38.99
CA ALA A 335 15.73 3.13 39.70
C ALA A 335 15.77 1.90 38.77
N VAL A 336 15.34 2.02 37.51
CA VAL A 336 15.46 0.95 36.49
C VAL A 336 16.42 1.29 35.34
N GLY A 337 17.14 2.41 35.45
CA GLY A 337 18.10 2.88 34.45
C GLY A 337 17.50 3.71 33.30
N LEU A 338 16.35 4.34 33.49
CA LEU A 338 15.78 5.33 32.56
C LEU A 338 15.99 6.76 33.05
N HIS A 339 16.21 7.67 32.11
CA HIS A 339 16.27 9.11 32.36
C HIS A 339 15.35 9.85 31.40
N LEU A 340 14.52 10.76 31.92
CA LEU A 340 13.73 11.67 31.09
C LEU A 340 14.65 12.70 30.43
N ASN A 341 14.43 12.95 29.15
CA ASN A 341 15.10 14.01 28.41
C ASN A 341 14.33 15.32 28.57
N LEU A 342 14.58 16.04 29.68
CA LEU A 342 13.82 17.25 30.01
C LEU A 342 13.85 18.32 28.91
N ALA A 343 14.94 18.41 28.13
CA ALA A 343 15.07 19.35 27.01
C ALA A 343 14.23 18.97 25.76
N LYS A 344 13.56 17.83 25.77
CA LYS A 344 12.58 17.40 24.74
C LYS A 344 11.20 17.11 25.28
N CYS A 345 11.06 17.04 26.60
CA CYS A 345 9.77 17.06 27.25
C CYS A 345 9.16 18.45 27.02
N GLU A 346 7.86 18.52 26.77
CA GLU A 346 7.18 19.79 26.46
C GLU A 346 6.07 20.00 27.50
N LEU A 347 6.16 21.10 28.27
CA LEU A 347 5.06 21.59 29.10
C LEU A 347 4.11 22.43 28.23
N VAL A 348 2.81 22.14 28.31
CA VAL A 348 1.74 22.85 27.62
C VAL A 348 0.70 23.28 28.65
N VAL A 349 0.46 24.57 28.76
CA VAL A 349 -0.59 25.11 29.62
C VAL A 349 -1.93 25.03 28.89
N ALA A 350 -3.00 24.60 29.55
CA ALA A 350 -4.31 24.49 28.91
C ALA A 350 -4.98 25.86 28.67
N GLY A 351 -4.81 26.79 29.61
CA GLY A 351 -5.20 28.20 29.49
C GLY A 351 -4.06 29.13 29.96
N THR A 352 -4.31 29.97 30.96
CA THR A 352 -3.34 30.97 31.47
C THR A 352 -2.81 30.63 32.87
N ALA A 353 -1.68 29.92 32.96
CA ALA A 353 -0.99 29.64 34.22
C ALA A 353 0.07 30.72 34.50
N PRO A 354 0.13 31.32 35.71
CA PRO A 354 1.16 32.30 36.05
C PRO A 354 2.57 31.68 36.00
N GLU A 355 3.53 32.39 35.39
CA GLU A 355 4.90 31.88 35.23
C GLU A 355 5.56 31.53 36.57
N ALA A 356 5.30 32.32 37.62
CA ALA A 356 5.75 32.03 38.99
C ALA A 356 5.22 30.68 39.51
N ALA A 357 3.97 30.33 39.21
CA ALA A 357 3.40 29.04 39.60
C ALA A 357 4.07 27.88 38.84
N LEU A 358 4.38 28.05 37.55
CA LEU A 358 5.10 27.06 36.75
C LEU A 358 6.54 26.84 37.26
N ARG A 359 7.27 27.93 37.54
CA ARG A 359 8.64 27.89 38.09
C ARG A 359 8.72 27.23 39.47
N ASN A 360 7.69 27.35 40.30
CA ASN A 360 7.64 26.71 41.61
C ASN A 360 7.39 25.19 41.55
N HIS A 361 6.84 24.66 40.44
CA HIS A 361 6.40 23.27 40.33
C HIS A 361 7.23 22.42 39.34
N PHE A 362 7.90 23.04 38.36
CA PHE A 362 8.61 22.33 37.29
C PHE A 362 10.07 22.75 37.17
N PRO A 363 10.98 21.80 36.83
CA PRO A 363 12.41 22.10 36.70
C PRO A 363 12.69 23.00 35.48
N VAL A 364 13.60 23.96 35.64
CA VAL A 364 13.92 25.00 34.62
C VAL A 364 14.15 24.43 33.20
N PRO A 365 14.85 23.30 32.98
CA PRO A 365 15.02 22.74 31.63
C PRO A 365 13.72 22.32 30.92
N LEU A 366 12.63 22.09 31.65
CA LEU A 366 11.29 21.80 31.08
C LEU A 366 10.52 23.08 30.71
N LEU A 367 10.92 24.22 31.28
CA LEU A 367 10.33 25.55 31.04
C LEU A 367 11.03 26.30 29.89
N GLN A 368 12.17 25.79 29.43
CA GLN A 368 12.91 26.33 28.29
C GLN A 368 12.40 25.73 26.99
N THR A 369 11.61 26.50 26.23
CA THR A 369 11.42 26.20 24.80
C THR A 369 12.70 26.58 24.02
N GLU A 370 12.90 26.01 22.83
CA GLU A 370 14.04 26.31 21.94
C GLU A 370 14.16 27.80 21.52
N GLN A 371 13.24 28.68 21.94
CA GLN A 371 13.25 30.12 21.63
C GLN A 371 13.20 31.02 22.88
N GLY A 372 13.50 30.49 24.07
CA GLY A 372 13.52 31.27 25.31
C GLY A 372 12.14 31.45 25.96
N ALA A 373 12.10 32.25 27.02
CA ALA A 373 10.91 32.40 27.85
C ALA A 373 9.82 33.29 27.19
N GLY A 374 8.55 32.97 27.44
CA GLY A 374 7.47 33.98 27.39
C GLY A 374 6.54 34.01 26.18
N ASN A 375 6.46 32.98 25.33
CA ASN A 375 5.45 32.93 24.26
C ASN A 375 4.81 31.54 24.07
N TRP A 376 3.70 31.31 24.75
CA TRP A 376 2.85 30.12 24.61
C TRP A 376 1.81 30.34 23.49
N PRO A 377 1.85 29.62 22.36
CA PRO A 377 0.89 29.83 21.28
C PRO A 377 -0.49 29.22 21.60
N GLU A 378 -1.56 29.98 21.34
CA GLU A 378 -2.96 29.62 21.67
C GLU A 378 -3.50 28.35 21.01
N THR A 379 -2.81 27.78 20.00
CA THR A 379 -3.24 26.56 19.30
C THR A 379 -2.08 25.59 19.07
N TYR A 380 -1.98 24.58 19.94
CA TYR A 380 -1.01 23.49 19.81
C TYR A 380 -1.65 22.22 19.23
N LEU A 381 -1.21 21.82 18.03
CA LEU A 381 -1.55 20.52 17.43
C LEU A 381 -0.38 19.55 17.63
N MET A 382 -0.41 18.83 18.76
CA MET A 382 0.57 17.77 19.04
C MET A 382 0.51 16.64 18.01
N GLY A 383 1.67 16.01 17.78
CA GLY A 383 1.83 14.68 17.22
C GLY A 383 2.72 13.84 18.14
N LEU A 384 2.43 12.54 18.26
CA LEU A 384 3.22 11.55 19.01
C LEU A 384 4.08 10.74 18.01
N GLY A 385 5.19 10.14 18.44
CA GLY A 385 5.93 9.17 17.61
C GLY A 385 6.75 9.73 16.45
N GLY A 386 7.20 10.99 16.50
CA GLY A 386 8.05 11.59 15.46
C GLY A 386 7.33 11.99 14.16
N PHE A 387 5.99 12.03 14.17
CA PHE A 387 5.21 12.74 13.16
C PHE A 387 5.42 14.26 13.29
N PRO A 388 5.35 15.04 12.20
CA PRO A 388 5.62 16.47 12.24
C PRO A 388 4.56 17.23 13.06
N THR A 389 4.99 17.93 14.10
CA THR A 389 4.19 18.94 14.81
C THR A 389 4.02 20.17 13.93
N LEU A 390 2.83 20.35 13.36
CA LEU A 390 2.45 21.58 12.68
C LEU A 390 2.10 22.66 13.71
N ARG A 391 3.06 23.56 13.98
CA ARG A 391 2.83 24.79 14.74
C ARG A 391 2.11 25.80 13.84
N SER A 392 0.78 25.97 13.95
CA SER A 392 0.05 27.05 13.28
C SER A 392 -0.14 28.24 14.20
N ARG A 393 0.48 29.38 13.88
CA ARG A 393 0.09 30.70 14.42
C ARG A 393 -1.16 31.22 13.68
N SER A 394 -2.28 30.52 13.83
CA SER A 394 -3.64 30.95 13.45
C SER A 394 -4.61 29.78 13.56
N GLY A 395 -5.87 30.07 13.92
CA GLY A 395 -6.93 29.07 13.95
C GLY A 395 -7.26 28.52 12.56
N SER A 396 -7.71 27.27 12.53
CA SER A 396 -8.42 26.55 11.43
C SER A 396 -7.81 26.48 10.00
N PHE A 397 -6.91 27.37 9.58
CA PHE A 397 -6.45 27.48 8.19
C PHE A 397 -5.16 26.71 7.85
N GLY A 398 -4.37 26.29 8.84
CA GLY A 398 -3.02 25.74 8.62
C GLY A 398 -2.92 24.42 7.85
N HIS A 399 -3.93 23.53 7.94
CA HIS A 399 -3.87 22.21 7.29
C HIS A 399 -4.19 22.25 5.79
N GLY A 400 -5.14 23.10 5.37
CA GLY A 400 -5.58 23.18 3.97
C GLY A 400 -4.43 23.50 3.02
N LEU A 401 -3.64 24.53 3.37
CA LEU A 401 -2.46 24.92 2.61
C LEU A 401 -1.43 23.79 2.50
N ALA A 402 -1.15 23.07 3.60
CA ALA A 402 -0.20 21.96 3.60
C ALA A 402 -0.66 20.79 2.72
N PHE A 403 -1.96 20.46 2.74
CA PHE A 403 -2.53 19.44 1.85
C PHE A 403 -2.51 19.87 0.39
N SER A 404 -2.86 21.13 0.09
CA SER A 404 -2.84 21.68 -1.27
C SER A 404 -1.42 21.72 -1.85
N MET A 405 -0.43 22.09 -1.03
CA MET A 405 1.00 22.00 -1.39
C MET A 405 1.43 20.56 -1.67
N PHE A 406 0.98 19.59 -0.87
CA PHE A 406 1.28 18.17 -1.10
C PHE A 406 0.66 17.67 -2.40
N ASP A 407 -0.63 17.91 -2.63
CA ASP A 407 -1.32 17.52 -3.85
C ASP A 407 -0.71 18.20 -5.09
N GLY A 408 -0.26 19.45 -4.96
CA GLY A 408 0.52 20.17 -5.98
C GLY A 408 1.92 19.62 -6.21
N MET A 409 2.57 18.98 -5.23
CA MET A 409 3.80 18.22 -5.43
C MET A 409 3.53 16.91 -6.18
N VAL A 410 2.51 16.14 -5.78
CA VAL A 410 2.15 14.87 -6.46
C VAL A 410 1.75 15.13 -7.93
N ARG A 411 1.00 16.21 -8.20
CA ARG A 411 0.64 16.63 -9.57
C ARG A 411 1.87 17.00 -10.41
N ARG A 412 2.83 17.74 -9.84
CA ARG A 412 4.08 18.09 -10.53
C ARG A 412 4.90 16.84 -10.83
N SER A 413 5.16 15.99 -9.83
CA SER A 413 5.88 14.74 -10.04
C SER A 413 5.24 13.82 -11.09
N LEU A 414 3.91 13.74 -11.16
CA LEU A 414 3.24 13.02 -12.25
C LEU A 414 3.57 13.62 -13.62
N GLY A 415 3.51 14.94 -13.76
CA GLY A 415 3.92 15.66 -14.97
C GLY A 415 5.38 15.38 -15.32
N ASP A 416 6.30 15.56 -14.37
CA ASP A 416 7.74 15.39 -14.56
C ASP A 416 8.11 13.96 -14.98
N PHE A 417 7.44 12.93 -14.43
CA PHE A 417 7.70 11.53 -14.78
C PHE A 417 7.04 11.07 -16.10
N THR A 418 5.96 11.71 -16.55
CA THR A 418 5.17 11.23 -17.71
C THR A 418 5.20 12.15 -18.92
N GLY A 419 5.63 13.40 -18.75
CA GLY A 419 5.44 14.49 -19.72
C GLY A 419 3.99 14.98 -19.82
N ILE A 420 3.07 14.48 -18.98
CA ILE A 420 1.63 14.77 -19.09
C ILE A 420 1.22 15.83 -18.04
N HIS A 421 1.12 17.08 -18.47
CA HIS A 421 0.67 18.19 -17.63
C HIS A 421 -0.87 18.30 -17.63
N LEU A 422 -1.51 17.55 -16.72
CA LEU A 422 -2.97 17.51 -16.58
C LEU A 422 -3.58 18.87 -16.25
N THR A 423 -4.72 19.19 -16.86
CA THR A 423 -5.58 20.35 -16.49
C THR A 423 -6.22 20.14 -15.11
N ALA A 424 -6.89 21.17 -14.58
CA ALA A 424 -7.62 21.05 -13.30
C ALA A 424 -8.67 19.93 -13.32
N GLN A 425 -9.48 19.83 -14.39
CA GLN A 425 -10.51 18.80 -14.52
C GLN A 425 -9.91 17.39 -14.65
N GLN A 426 -8.85 17.24 -15.44
CA GLN A 426 -8.13 15.97 -15.59
C GLN A 426 -7.45 15.54 -14.28
N TRP A 427 -6.95 16.49 -13.48
CA TRP A 427 -6.44 16.23 -12.13
C TRP A 427 -7.55 15.82 -11.15
N LEU A 428 -8.74 16.44 -11.23
CA LEU A 428 -9.93 16.02 -10.46
C LEU A 428 -10.36 14.60 -10.82
N GLN A 429 -10.12 14.13 -12.04
CA GLN A 429 -10.31 12.72 -12.41
C GLN A 429 -9.18 11.82 -11.92
N ALA A 430 -7.91 12.17 -12.17
CA ALA A 430 -6.75 11.38 -11.75
C ALA A 430 -6.73 11.11 -10.23
N SER A 431 -7.22 12.09 -9.46
CA SER A 431 -7.35 12.03 -8.00
C SER A 431 -8.52 11.20 -7.47
N ARG A 432 -9.39 10.61 -8.31
CA ARG A 432 -10.38 9.63 -7.83
C ARG A 432 -9.81 8.22 -7.73
N GLY A 433 -10.46 7.37 -6.94
CA GLY A 433 -10.21 5.94 -6.91
C GLY A 433 -10.37 5.26 -8.28
N LEU A 434 -9.69 4.11 -8.45
CA LEU A 434 -9.66 3.35 -9.72
C LEU A 434 -11.04 2.90 -10.23
N ALA A 435 -12.00 2.72 -9.32
CA ALA A 435 -13.40 2.39 -9.62
C ALA A 435 -14.21 3.55 -10.24
N PHE A 436 -13.63 4.75 -10.25
CA PHE A 436 -14.31 6.00 -10.66
C PHE A 436 -13.48 6.71 -11.74
N GLY A 437 -12.93 5.92 -12.67
CA GLY A 437 -12.14 6.38 -13.84
C GLY A 437 -10.79 7.05 -13.52
N GLY A 438 -10.40 7.15 -12.25
CA GLY A 438 -9.17 7.81 -11.83
C GLY A 438 -7.92 6.94 -11.87
N LEU A 439 -6.81 7.48 -11.36
CA LEU A 439 -5.52 6.80 -11.16
C LEU A 439 -5.28 6.39 -9.71
N GLY A 440 -6.16 6.77 -8.78
CA GLY A 440 -5.98 6.51 -7.34
C GLY A 440 -5.02 7.47 -6.65
N LEU A 441 -4.62 8.57 -7.30
CA LEU A 441 -3.78 9.64 -6.73
C LEU A 441 -4.63 10.57 -5.83
N ARG A 442 -5.30 9.98 -4.84
CA ARG A 442 -6.31 10.68 -4.01
C ARG A 442 -5.74 11.93 -3.35
N SER A 443 -6.42 13.05 -3.60
CA SER A 443 -6.11 14.35 -3.02
C SER A 443 -6.18 14.28 -1.50
N CYS A 444 -5.09 14.67 -0.83
CA CYS A 444 -5.07 14.80 0.62
C CYS A 444 -6.03 15.90 1.07
N GLU A 445 -6.14 17.00 0.34
CA GLU A 445 -7.02 18.12 0.67
C GLU A 445 -8.49 17.69 0.69
N GLN A 446 -8.93 17.02 -0.37
CA GLN A 446 -10.32 16.61 -0.56
C GLN A 446 -10.73 15.44 0.37
N HIS A 447 -9.80 14.51 0.66
CA HIS A 447 -10.08 13.37 1.53
C HIS A 447 -9.77 13.61 3.01
N ALA A 448 -9.15 14.73 3.39
CA ALA A 448 -8.85 15.06 4.78
C ALA A 448 -10.09 15.07 5.70
N PRO A 449 -11.26 15.65 5.33
CA PRO A 449 -12.45 15.58 6.15
C PRO A 449 -12.92 14.13 6.38
N ALA A 450 -12.95 13.32 5.33
CA ALA A 450 -13.30 11.89 5.41
C ALA A 450 -12.33 11.07 6.29
N ALA A 451 -11.02 11.38 6.25
CA ALA A 451 -10.03 10.76 7.10
C ALA A 451 -10.17 11.19 8.58
N PHE A 452 -10.40 12.49 8.82
CA PHE A 452 -10.59 13.04 10.15
C PHE A 452 -11.87 12.50 10.83
N LEU A 453 -13.00 12.52 10.13
CA LEU A 453 -14.28 12.03 10.65
C LEU A 453 -14.20 10.55 11.06
N ALA A 454 -13.60 9.69 10.23
CA ALA A 454 -13.40 8.29 10.56
C ALA A 454 -12.43 8.09 11.73
N SER A 455 -11.32 8.84 11.77
CA SER A 455 -10.34 8.80 12.87
C SER A 455 -10.97 9.21 14.21
N VAL A 456 -11.78 10.27 14.21
CA VAL A 456 -12.57 10.68 15.37
C VAL A 456 -13.55 9.56 15.73
N GLY A 457 -14.37 9.10 14.78
CA GLY A 457 -15.38 8.04 14.96
C GLY A 457 -14.87 6.83 15.76
N PHE A 458 -13.75 6.25 15.33
CA PHE A 458 -13.12 5.14 16.06
C PHE A 458 -12.63 5.53 17.46
N GLY A 459 -11.96 6.68 17.61
CA GLY A 459 -11.53 7.16 18.93
C GLY A 459 -12.70 7.38 19.90
N CYS A 460 -13.87 7.76 19.39
CA CYS A 460 -15.05 8.07 20.19
C CYS A 460 -15.74 6.85 20.80
N GLN A 461 -15.62 5.68 20.17
CA GLN A 461 -16.17 4.43 20.71
C GLN A 461 -15.53 4.01 22.04
N PHE A 462 -14.36 4.58 22.37
CA PHE A 462 -13.64 4.34 23.62
C PHE A 462 -13.77 5.47 24.65
N PHE A 463 -14.55 6.52 24.37
CA PHE A 463 -14.73 7.67 25.27
C PHE A 463 -16.20 7.99 25.56
N CYS A 464 -16.45 8.49 26.76
CA CYS A 464 -17.74 8.97 27.24
C CYS A 464 -18.34 10.07 26.34
N GLY A 465 -19.18 9.67 25.37
CA GLY A 465 -20.43 10.32 24.96
C GLY A 465 -20.44 11.75 24.41
N ARG A 466 -19.31 12.47 24.28
CA ARG A 466 -19.31 13.91 23.98
C ARG A 466 -18.31 14.40 22.92
N SER A 467 -17.79 13.55 22.07
CA SER A 467 -16.93 13.97 20.95
C SER A 467 -17.65 14.80 19.87
N GLN A 468 -18.97 14.62 19.75
CA GLN A 468 -19.86 15.40 18.89
C GLN A 468 -19.82 16.92 19.16
N SER A 469 -19.25 17.34 20.30
CA SER A 469 -19.07 18.75 20.66
C SER A 469 -17.78 19.38 20.12
N LEU A 470 -16.94 18.66 19.37
CA LEU A 470 -15.81 19.28 18.67
C LEU A 470 -16.33 20.07 17.46
N GLU A 471 -16.14 21.38 17.51
CA GLU A 471 -16.39 22.30 16.40
C GLU A 471 -15.66 21.88 15.12
N THR A 472 -14.43 21.39 15.24
CA THR A 472 -13.66 20.78 14.14
C THR A 472 -14.33 19.57 13.50
N PHE A 473 -15.04 18.74 14.28
CA PHE A 473 -15.80 17.60 13.73
C PHE A 473 -17.00 18.09 12.93
N LYS A 474 -17.74 19.08 13.45
CA LYS A 474 -18.86 19.71 12.72
C LYS A 474 -18.38 20.36 11.42
N HIS A 475 -17.27 21.11 11.45
CA HIS A 475 -16.67 21.69 10.25
C HIS A 475 -16.23 20.63 9.23
N ALA A 476 -15.58 19.54 9.66
CA ALA A 476 -15.23 18.44 8.75
C ALA A 476 -16.47 17.74 8.16
N LEU A 477 -17.56 17.59 8.93
CA LEU A 477 -18.81 17.02 8.46
C LEU A 477 -19.49 17.92 7.42
N VAL A 478 -19.52 19.24 7.67
CA VAL A 478 -20.02 20.24 6.71
C VAL A 478 -19.18 20.25 5.43
N GLN A 479 -17.84 20.23 5.55
CA GLN A 479 -16.94 20.17 4.38
C GLN A 479 -17.14 18.90 3.54
N LEU A 480 -17.32 17.74 4.19
CA LEU A 480 -17.60 16.50 3.46
C LEU A 480 -18.98 16.55 2.80
N ASN A 481 -20.02 16.98 3.51
CA ASN A 481 -21.38 17.05 2.98
C ASN A 481 -21.52 18.10 1.87
N ALA A 482 -20.76 19.20 1.89
CA ALA A 482 -20.72 20.18 0.81
C ALA A 482 -20.14 19.60 -0.51
N ALA A 483 -19.39 18.49 -0.44
CA ALA A 483 -18.87 17.76 -1.60
C ALA A 483 -19.73 16.53 -1.98
N LEU A 484 -20.87 16.34 -1.33
CA LEU A 484 -21.84 15.26 -1.61
C LEU A 484 -23.17 15.85 -2.12
N PRO A 485 -23.91 15.14 -2.99
CA PRO A 485 -25.29 15.46 -3.29
C PRO A 485 -26.16 15.52 -2.02
N PRO A 486 -27.19 16.38 -1.95
CA PRO A 486 -28.04 16.52 -0.76
C PRO A 486 -28.69 15.22 -0.29
N ASP A 487 -29.08 14.34 -1.22
CA ASP A 487 -29.63 13.00 -0.96
C ASP A 487 -28.60 12.00 -0.38
N LYS A 488 -27.30 12.33 -0.45
CA LYS A 488 -26.17 11.48 -0.02
C LYS A 488 -25.39 12.06 1.15
N ALA A 489 -25.78 13.24 1.64
CA ALA A 489 -25.24 13.83 2.86
C ALA A 489 -25.34 12.83 4.03
N ILE A 490 -24.32 12.82 4.89
CA ILE A 490 -24.24 11.90 6.02
C ILE A 490 -24.52 12.61 7.35
N THR A 491 -25.15 11.91 8.28
CA THR A 491 -25.36 12.40 9.64
C THR A 491 -24.10 12.24 10.49
N THR A 492 -24.09 12.88 11.67
CA THR A 492 -23.05 12.75 12.69
C THR A 492 -22.82 11.27 13.08
N GLU A 493 -23.89 10.52 13.30
CA GLU A 493 -23.88 9.13 13.74
C GLU A 493 -23.30 8.23 12.64
N ALA A 494 -23.75 8.43 11.40
CA ALA A 494 -23.24 7.72 10.23
C ALA A 494 -21.74 8.01 10.00
N ALA A 495 -21.30 9.26 10.20
CA ALA A 495 -19.89 9.63 10.10
C ALA A 495 -19.03 8.96 11.20
N LEU A 496 -19.50 8.95 12.45
CA LEU A 496 -18.79 8.32 13.58
C LEU A 496 -18.67 6.78 13.45
N GLY A 497 -19.66 6.12 12.82
CA GLY A 497 -19.62 4.69 12.54
C GLY A 497 -18.82 4.29 11.29
N SER A 498 -18.38 5.26 10.47
CA SER A 498 -17.84 4.98 9.14
C SER A 498 -16.32 4.77 9.09
N LYS A 499 -15.89 3.83 8.24
CA LYS A 499 -14.48 3.68 7.84
C LYS A 499 -14.08 4.79 6.85
N GLN A 500 -12.82 5.24 6.92
CA GLN A 500 -12.26 6.21 5.96
C GLN A 500 -12.43 5.77 4.49
N SER A 501 -12.31 4.47 4.21
CA SER A 501 -12.51 3.91 2.85
C SER A 501 -13.93 4.19 2.35
N THR A 502 -14.94 3.92 3.17
CA THR A 502 -16.36 4.11 2.85
C THR A 502 -16.69 5.59 2.62
N LEU A 503 -16.18 6.50 3.47
CA LEU A 503 -16.37 7.95 3.28
C LEU A 503 -15.66 8.45 2.01
N SER A 504 -14.47 7.94 1.72
CA SER A 504 -13.71 8.28 0.51
C SER A 504 -14.37 7.74 -0.77
N GLU A 505 -15.01 6.57 -0.72
CA GLU A 505 -15.76 5.98 -1.83
C GLU A 505 -17.05 6.74 -2.10
N LYS A 506 -17.75 7.22 -1.06
CA LYS A 506 -18.89 8.15 -1.23
C LYS A 506 -18.48 9.45 -1.94
N LEU A 507 -17.36 10.06 -1.51
CA LEU A 507 -16.84 11.29 -2.12
C LEU A 507 -16.40 11.08 -3.58
N ASP A 508 -15.66 10.00 -3.86
CA ASP A 508 -15.26 9.65 -5.23
C ASP A 508 -16.50 9.41 -6.12
N GLY A 509 -17.51 8.70 -5.60
CA GLY A 509 -18.75 8.38 -6.32
C GLY A 509 -19.65 9.59 -6.58
N ALA A 510 -19.69 10.56 -5.66
CA ALA A 510 -20.35 11.86 -5.86
C ALA A 510 -19.70 12.64 -7.02
N ARG A 511 -18.38 12.79 -6.99
CA ARG A 511 -17.60 13.49 -8.02
C ARG A 511 -17.62 12.77 -9.37
N TRP A 512 -17.70 11.45 -9.34
CA TRP A 512 -17.91 10.61 -10.52
C TRP A 512 -19.26 10.89 -11.20
N ALA A 513 -20.36 10.86 -10.43
CA ALA A 513 -21.69 11.17 -10.93
C ALA A 513 -21.77 12.59 -11.49
N HIS A 514 -21.15 13.56 -10.80
CA HIS A 514 -21.06 14.94 -11.28
C HIS A 514 -20.33 15.04 -12.63
N GLN A 515 -19.18 14.37 -12.81
CA GLN A 515 -18.49 14.38 -14.10
C GLN A 515 -19.31 13.69 -15.19
N LEU A 516 -19.91 12.53 -14.91
CA LEU A 516 -20.76 11.84 -15.90
C LEU A 516 -21.95 12.70 -16.35
N HIS A 517 -22.58 13.45 -15.44
CA HIS A 517 -23.72 14.31 -15.79
C HIS A 517 -23.35 15.44 -16.76
N HIS A 518 -22.15 16.01 -16.64
CA HIS A 518 -21.67 17.11 -17.48
C HIS A 518 -20.82 16.65 -18.68
N ALA A 519 -20.51 15.36 -18.78
CA ALA A 519 -19.73 14.78 -19.86
C ALA A 519 -20.57 14.59 -21.13
N SER A 520 -19.95 14.75 -22.29
CA SER A 520 -20.56 14.38 -23.58
C SER A 520 -20.87 12.89 -23.66
N ILE A 521 -21.74 12.47 -24.60
CA ILE A 521 -22.12 11.06 -24.80
C ILE A 521 -20.88 10.15 -25.02
N ILE A 522 -19.86 10.65 -25.74
CA ILE A 522 -18.59 9.95 -25.98
C ILE A 522 -17.80 9.79 -24.67
N GLU A 523 -17.64 10.87 -23.91
CA GLU A 523 -16.93 10.84 -22.63
C GLU A 523 -17.66 9.97 -21.61
N GLN A 524 -19.00 10.03 -21.52
CA GLN A 524 -19.80 9.15 -20.67
C GLN A 524 -19.54 7.67 -20.96
N ALA A 525 -19.54 7.28 -22.24
CA ALA A 525 -19.28 5.91 -22.65
C ALA A 525 -17.85 5.46 -22.27
N VAL A 526 -16.85 6.29 -22.57
CA VAL A 526 -15.44 6.03 -22.24
C VAL A 526 -15.22 5.94 -20.73
N LEU A 527 -15.81 6.85 -19.95
CA LEU A 527 -15.71 6.89 -18.49
C LEU A 527 -16.31 5.61 -17.87
N ARG A 528 -17.56 5.25 -18.21
CA ARG A 528 -18.19 4.01 -17.73
C ARG A 528 -17.35 2.78 -18.06
N SER A 529 -16.82 2.69 -19.27
CA SER A 529 -16.01 1.55 -19.65
C SER A 529 -14.63 1.53 -18.96
N GLU A 530 -13.97 2.69 -18.75
CA GLU A 530 -12.71 2.81 -18.01
C GLU A 530 -12.85 2.60 -16.49
N SER A 531 -14.05 2.71 -15.90
CA SER A 531 -14.29 2.37 -14.49
C SER A 531 -14.37 0.86 -14.22
N SER A 532 -14.63 0.06 -15.27
CA SER A 532 -14.75 -1.40 -15.19
C SER A 532 -13.51 -2.10 -14.59
N VAL A 533 -13.73 -3.30 -14.05
CA VAL A 533 -12.67 -4.11 -13.43
C VAL A 533 -11.60 -4.51 -14.46
N GLY A 534 -12.01 -4.86 -15.69
CA GLY A 534 -11.10 -5.17 -16.78
C GLY A 534 -10.30 -3.95 -17.25
N ALA A 535 -10.96 -2.79 -17.40
CA ALA A 535 -10.28 -1.60 -17.92
C ALA A 535 -9.20 -1.03 -17.01
N ARG A 536 -9.40 -1.08 -15.70
CA ARG A 536 -8.43 -0.59 -14.72
C ARG A 536 -7.29 -1.57 -14.41
N ALA A 537 -7.37 -2.82 -14.89
CA ALA A 537 -6.43 -3.89 -14.52
C ALA A 537 -4.96 -3.53 -14.81
N PHE A 538 -4.67 -2.91 -15.97
CA PHE A 538 -3.31 -2.56 -16.38
C PHE A 538 -2.54 -1.65 -15.41
N LEU A 539 -3.24 -0.82 -14.62
CA LEU A 539 -2.61 0.04 -13.59
C LEU A 539 -1.98 -0.76 -12.45
N SER A 540 -2.24 -2.07 -12.40
CA SER A 540 -1.67 -3.04 -11.46
C SER A 540 -0.90 -4.17 -12.14
N ALA A 541 -0.73 -4.13 -13.47
CA ALA A 541 0.00 -5.15 -14.21
C ALA A 541 1.49 -5.09 -13.88
N LEU A 542 2.12 -6.25 -13.72
CA LEU A 542 3.57 -6.35 -13.65
C LEU A 542 4.15 -6.14 -15.06
N PRO A 543 5.21 -5.33 -15.24
CA PRO A 543 5.81 -5.04 -16.54
C PRO A 543 6.70 -6.20 -17.05
N HIS A 544 6.12 -7.40 -17.16
CA HIS A 544 6.76 -8.64 -17.56
C HIS A 544 5.81 -9.45 -18.47
N GLY A 545 6.36 -10.25 -19.39
CA GLY A 545 5.57 -11.06 -20.33
C GLY A 545 4.53 -10.22 -21.08
N HIS A 546 3.29 -10.71 -21.14
CA HIS A 546 2.16 -10.00 -21.75
C HIS A 546 1.69 -8.77 -20.96
N GLY A 547 2.16 -8.58 -19.72
CA GLY A 547 1.93 -7.39 -18.90
C GLY A 547 2.89 -6.22 -19.17
N ARG A 548 3.91 -6.41 -20.02
CA ARG A 548 4.84 -5.32 -20.41
C ARG A 548 4.22 -4.41 -21.47
N MET A 549 4.24 -3.11 -21.21
CA MET A 549 3.91 -2.06 -22.17
C MET A 549 5.14 -1.18 -22.44
N GLU A 550 5.39 -0.82 -23.69
CA GLU A 550 6.48 0.09 -24.04
C GLU A 550 6.15 1.54 -23.59
N PRO A 551 7.13 2.36 -23.16
CA PRO A 551 6.87 3.68 -22.59
C PRO A 551 6.01 4.60 -23.48
N ALA A 552 6.29 4.65 -24.78
CA ALA A 552 5.49 5.43 -25.72
C ALA A 552 4.02 4.97 -25.78
N ALA A 553 3.77 3.66 -25.76
CA ALA A 553 2.41 3.11 -25.74
C ALA A 553 1.70 3.41 -24.40
N PHE A 554 2.43 3.38 -23.28
CA PHE A 554 1.88 3.75 -21.97
C PHE A 554 1.52 5.24 -21.87
N ILE A 555 2.38 6.13 -22.38
CA ILE A 555 2.13 7.58 -22.43
C ILE A 555 0.98 7.93 -23.39
N SER A 556 0.81 7.16 -24.48
CA SER A 556 -0.35 7.31 -25.39
C SER A 556 -1.67 6.81 -24.79
N GLU A 557 -1.67 6.09 -23.67
CA GLU A 557 -2.90 5.72 -22.94
C GLU A 557 -3.45 6.85 -22.04
N ARG A 558 -3.01 8.09 -22.29
CA ARG A 558 -3.54 9.35 -21.74
C ARG A 558 -5.06 9.53 -21.96
N VAL A 559 -5.63 8.83 -22.94
CA VAL A 559 -7.07 8.77 -23.23
C VAL A 559 -7.91 8.46 -21.99
N ARG A 560 -7.41 7.62 -21.06
CA ARG A 560 -8.13 7.31 -19.80
C ARG A 560 -8.50 8.58 -19.03
N LEU A 561 -7.67 9.62 -19.10
CA LEU A 561 -7.86 10.89 -18.42
C LEU A 561 -8.47 11.98 -19.32
N GLY A 562 -8.88 11.66 -20.54
CA GLY A 562 -9.39 12.66 -21.50
C GLY A 562 -8.33 13.70 -21.89
N VAL A 563 -7.05 13.33 -21.85
CA VAL A 563 -5.98 14.19 -22.38
C VAL A 563 -5.89 13.97 -23.88
N PRO A 564 -5.90 15.02 -24.71
CA PRO A 564 -5.75 14.87 -26.15
C PRO A 564 -4.33 14.42 -26.54
N ASP A 565 -4.24 13.65 -27.62
CA ASP A 565 -2.99 13.23 -28.28
C ASP A 565 -2.54 14.22 -29.37
N SER A 566 -3.41 15.13 -29.83
CA SER A 566 -3.12 16.21 -30.77
C SER A 566 -3.93 17.47 -30.45
N ASP A 567 -3.56 18.62 -31.01
CA ASP A 567 -4.29 19.88 -30.76
C ASP A 567 -5.62 19.96 -31.52
N ALA A 568 -5.69 19.33 -32.69
CA ALA A 568 -6.86 19.31 -33.57
C ALA A 568 -7.22 17.89 -34.05
N ASP A 569 -8.45 17.76 -34.54
CA ASP A 569 -8.96 16.59 -35.27
C ASP A 569 -8.43 16.64 -36.72
N ALA A 570 -8.13 15.50 -37.33
CA ALA A 570 -7.57 15.42 -38.69
C ALA A 570 -8.20 14.29 -39.52
N TRP A 571 -8.06 14.32 -40.84
CA TRP A 571 -8.44 13.19 -41.70
C TRP A 571 -7.49 12.01 -41.50
N CYS A 572 -8.01 10.78 -41.41
CA CYS A 572 -7.16 9.62 -41.19
C CYS A 572 -6.34 9.28 -42.46
N PRO A 573 -5.00 9.18 -42.39
CA PRO A 573 -4.15 8.98 -43.58
C PRO A 573 -4.27 7.59 -44.22
N ARG A 574 -5.15 6.71 -43.71
CA ARG A 574 -5.35 5.34 -44.20
C ARG A 574 -6.80 4.93 -44.43
N TRP A 575 -7.77 5.74 -44.03
CA TRP A 575 -9.20 5.41 -44.15
C TRP A 575 -10.04 6.68 -44.20
N ASP A 576 -11.17 6.63 -44.91
CA ASP A 576 -12.08 7.77 -45.06
C ASP A 576 -12.87 8.03 -43.76
N GLY A 577 -12.27 8.82 -42.87
CA GLY A 577 -12.91 9.24 -41.63
C GLY A 577 -11.97 10.03 -40.70
N ILE A 578 -12.57 10.63 -39.68
CA ILE A 578 -11.88 11.58 -38.78
C ILE A 578 -11.04 10.82 -37.73
N SER A 579 -9.76 11.16 -37.68
CA SER A 579 -8.82 10.85 -36.60
C SER A 579 -8.91 11.93 -35.52
N ASP A 580 -9.87 11.77 -34.61
CA ASP A 580 -10.13 12.68 -33.49
C ASP A 580 -8.90 12.89 -32.59
N ARG A 581 -8.84 14.03 -31.93
CA ARG A 581 -7.73 14.44 -31.06
C ARG A 581 -7.58 13.63 -29.78
N GLN A 582 -8.61 12.90 -29.34
CA GLN A 582 -8.55 11.97 -28.20
C GLN A 582 -8.22 10.52 -28.61
N SER A 583 -7.89 10.28 -29.90
CA SER A 583 -7.53 8.97 -30.44
C SER A 583 -8.57 7.87 -30.16
N HIS A 584 -9.86 8.20 -30.17
CA HIS A 584 -10.94 7.22 -30.18
C HIS A 584 -10.97 6.43 -31.50
N HIS A 585 -10.68 7.10 -32.62
CA HIS A 585 -10.54 6.53 -33.96
C HIS A 585 -9.52 5.38 -34.01
N ALA A 586 -8.42 5.44 -33.26
CA ALA A 586 -7.44 4.34 -33.17
C ALA A 586 -8.04 3.02 -32.61
N GLY A 587 -9.20 3.10 -31.95
CA GLY A 587 -10.00 1.94 -31.55
C GLY A 587 -10.77 1.30 -32.71
N THR A 588 -11.32 2.10 -33.62
CA THR A 588 -12.21 1.68 -34.73
C THR A 588 -11.53 1.51 -36.08
N CYS A 589 -10.37 2.16 -36.29
CA CYS A 589 -9.64 2.18 -37.55
C CYS A 589 -9.47 0.77 -38.14
N VAL A 590 -10.01 0.57 -39.34
CA VAL A 590 -9.96 -0.73 -40.05
C VAL A 590 -8.71 -0.88 -40.91
N ALA A 591 -8.12 0.23 -41.35
CA ALA A 591 -6.94 0.23 -42.20
C ALA A 591 -5.64 0.16 -41.39
N GLY A 592 -4.60 -0.46 -41.97
CA GLY A 592 -3.26 -0.61 -41.38
C GLY A 592 -2.98 -1.97 -40.70
N GLY A 593 -4.02 -2.79 -40.49
CA GLY A 593 -3.93 -4.17 -40.00
C GLY A 593 -3.89 -4.32 -38.48
N GLU A 594 -3.82 -3.24 -37.71
CA GLU A 594 -3.70 -3.27 -36.24
C GLU A 594 -4.93 -3.88 -35.57
N ARG A 595 -6.13 -3.72 -36.16
CA ARG A 595 -7.37 -4.38 -35.70
C ARG A 595 -7.23 -5.90 -35.72
N THR A 596 -6.70 -6.46 -36.80
CA THR A 596 -6.49 -7.90 -36.99
C THR A 596 -5.36 -8.40 -36.08
N GLN A 597 -4.25 -7.66 -35.97
CA GLN A 597 -3.17 -8.00 -35.03
C GLN A 597 -3.65 -8.01 -33.57
N ARG A 598 -4.47 -7.04 -33.16
CA ARG A 598 -5.06 -6.93 -31.81
C ARG A 598 -5.99 -8.11 -31.50
N HIS A 599 -6.80 -8.54 -32.48
CA HIS A 599 -7.63 -9.74 -32.42
C HIS A 599 -6.79 -11.01 -32.23
N HIS A 600 -5.80 -11.25 -33.09
CA HIS A 600 -4.94 -12.42 -32.96
C HIS A 600 -4.14 -12.40 -31.65
N ALA A 601 -3.68 -11.24 -31.19
CA ALA A 601 -2.92 -11.11 -29.96
C ALA A 601 -3.73 -11.49 -28.73
N ILE A 602 -5.03 -11.14 -28.64
CA ILE A 602 -5.87 -11.52 -27.50
C ILE A 602 -6.27 -13.01 -27.55
N ARG A 603 -6.55 -13.54 -28.74
CA ARG A 603 -6.80 -14.98 -28.97
C ARG A 603 -5.59 -15.84 -28.58
N ASN A 604 -4.38 -15.37 -28.87
CA ASN A 604 -3.14 -16.11 -28.68
C ASN A 604 -2.53 -16.00 -27.27
N LEU A 605 -3.30 -15.60 -26.23
CA LEU A 605 -2.80 -15.54 -24.84
C LEU A 605 -2.75 -16.90 -24.12
N GLU A 606 -3.12 -17.99 -24.81
CA GLU A 606 -2.91 -19.40 -24.40
C GLU A 606 -3.48 -19.84 -23.04
N TRP A 607 -4.29 -19.00 -22.38
CA TRP A 607 -4.86 -19.28 -21.06
C TRP A 607 -5.63 -20.61 -20.99
N ALA A 608 -6.35 -20.99 -22.05
CA ALA A 608 -7.05 -22.27 -22.12
C ALA A 608 -6.08 -23.46 -22.15
N SER A 609 -4.91 -23.34 -22.78
CA SER A 609 -3.84 -24.35 -22.74
C SER A 609 -3.24 -24.45 -21.33
N GLN A 610 -2.99 -23.32 -20.68
CA GLN A 610 -2.50 -23.28 -19.29
C GLN A 610 -3.50 -23.94 -18.31
N ALA A 611 -4.81 -23.72 -18.53
CA ALA A 611 -5.91 -24.37 -17.82
C ALA A 611 -6.05 -25.88 -18.13
N GLY A 612 -5.29 -26.42 -19.08
CA GLY A 612 -5.35 -27.84 -19.48
C GLY A 612 -6.53 -28.19 -20.38
N LEU A 613 -7.24 -27.21 -20.94
CA LEU A 613 -8.49 -27.38 -21.69
C LEU A 613 -8.31 -27.83 -23.15
N ARG A 614 -7.06 -28.12 -23.57
CA ARG A 614 -6.69 -28.63 -24.92
C ARG A 614 -7.34 -27.83 -26.07
N PRO A 615 -7.12 -26.51 -26.17
CA PRO A 615 -7.80 -25.70 -27.16
C PRO A 615 -7.24 -25.91 -28.57
N GLU A 616 -8.13 -25.93 -29.57
CA GLU A 616 -7.80 -26.03 -30.99
C GLU A 616 -8.08 -24.69 -31.69
N LYS A 617 -7.11 -24.13 -32.42
CA LYS A 617 -7.25 -22.85 -33.11
C LYS A 617 -7.89 -23.04 -34.49
N GLU A 618 -8.92 -22.25 -34.80
CA GLU A 618 -9.57 -22.20 -36.13
C GLU A 618 -10.05 -23.57 -36.66
N ALA A 619 -10.55 -24.44 -35.78
CA ALA A 619 -10.93 -25.82 -36.08
C ALA A 619 -11.95 -25.91 -37.26
N PRO A 620 -11.58 -26.52 -38.40
CA PRO A 620 -12.36 -26.44 -39.64
C PRO A 620 -13.53 -27.42 -39.72
N HIS A 621 -13.62 -28.40 -38.81
CA HIS A 621 -14.62 -29.47 -38.83
C HIS A 621 -15.62 -29.37 -37.66
N LEU A 622 -15.83 -28.15 -37.15
CA LEU A 622 -16.71 -27.93 -36.00
C LEU A 622 -18.19 -28.13 -36.30
N LEU A 623 -18.58 -27.92 -37.56
CA LEU A 623 -19.95 -28.01 -38.02
C LEU A 623 -20.04 -29.03 -39.17
N LEU A 624 -20.84 -30.07 -38.96
CA LEU A 624 -21.22 -31.04 -39.98
C LEU A 624 -22.21 -30.40 -40.98
N PRO A 625 -22.20 -30.83 -42.26
CA PRO A 625 -23.18 -30.39 -43.25
C PRO A 625 -24.61 -30.73 -42.85
N GLN A 626 -25.55 -29.81 -43.11
CA GLN A 626 -26.97 -30.05 -42.82
C GLN A 626 -27.73 -30.73 -43.97
N SER A 627 -27.15 -30.78 -45.17
CA SER A 627 -27.62 -31.58 -46.30
C SER A 627 -26.44 -32.03 -47.18
N PRO A 628 -26.62 -33.03 -48.08
CA PRO A 628 -25.57 -33.44 -49.02
C PRO A 628 -25.12 -32.32 -49.97
N ASP A 629 -26.01 -31.37 -50.27
CA ASP A 629 -25.75 -30.23 -51.16
C ASP A 629 -25.11 -29.02 -50.45
N ASP A 630 -25.01 -29.03 -49.11
CA ASP A 630 -24.41 -27.94 -48.35
C ASP A 630 -22.87 -27.99 -48.40
N THR A 631 -22.36 -27.53 -49.55
CA THR A 631 -20.92 -27.34 -49.81
C THR A 631 -20.29 -26.21 -48.97
N SER A 632 -21.08 -25.45 -48.18
CA SER A 632 -20.63 -24.24 -47.49
C SER A 632 -20.23 -24.47 -46.02
N THR A 633 -20.94 -25.35 -45.30
CA THR A 633 -20.64 -25.72 -43.91
C THR A 633 -19.24 -26.32 -43.68
N PRO A 634 -18.71 -27.25 -44.50
CA PRO A 634 -17.42 -27.88 -44.20
C PRO A 634 -16.20 -26.95 -44.39
N GLN A 635 -16.38 -25.73 -44.91
CA GLN A 635 -15.36 -24.68 -44.93
C GLN A 635 -15.59 -23.59 -43.87
N ARG A 636 -16.76 -23.56 -43.24
CA ARG A 636 -17.16 -22.52 -42.29
C ARG A 636 -16.41 -22.71 -40.97
N ARG A 637 -15.56 -21.74 -40.61
CA ARG A 637 -14.91 -21.66 -39.29
C ARG A 637 -15.79 -20.85 -38.35
N PRO A 638 -16.62 -21.45 -37.49
CA PRO A 638 -17.57 -20.69 -36.67
C PRO A 638 -16.88 -19.94 -35.52
N ALA A 639 -15.68 -20.33 -35.12
CA ALA A 639 -14.98 -19.77 -33.97
C ALA A 639 -13.46 -19.75 -34.13
N ASP A 640 -12.82 -18.86 -33.39
CA ASP A 640 -11.37 -18.70 -33.29
C ASP A 640 -10.68 -19.84 -32.52
N LEU A 641 -11.35 -20.34 -31.49
CA LEU A 641 -10.80 -21.30 -30.54
C LEU A 641 -11.88 -22.30 -30.13
N PHE A 642 -11.68 -23.57 -30.44
CA PHE A 642 -12.50 -24.66 -29.92
C PHE A 642 -11.91 -25.18 -28.60
N ILE A 643 -12.77 -25.51 -27.65
CA ILE A 643 -12.42 -26.19 -26.39
C ILE A 643 -13.29 -27.45 -26.30
N PRO A 644 -12.70 -28.67 -26.35
CA PRO A 644 -13.46 -29.91 -26.32
C PRO A 644 -14.33 -30.13 -25.07
N ALA A 645 -13.93 -29.56 -23.93
CA ALA A 645 -14.68 -29.62 -22.68
C ALA A 645 -14.46 -28.36 -21.83
N LEU A 646 -15.32 -27.35 -22.00
CA LEU A 646 -15.42 -26.18 -21.13
C LEU A 646 -16.62 -26.38 -20.19
N ALA A 647 -16.37 -26.43 -18.87
CA ALA A 647 -17.40 -26.71 -17.87
C ALA A 647 -18.25 -27.98 -18.13
N GLY A 648 -17.75 -28.95 -18.90
CA GLY A 648 -18.42 -30.20 -19.25
C GLY A 648 -18.99 -30.29 -20.67
N SER A 649 -18.98 -29.22 -21.45
CA SER A 649 -19.51 -29.19 -22.83
C SER A 649 -18.46 -28.76 -23.85
N PRO A 650 -18.51 -29.25 -25.11
CA PRO A 650 -17.74 -28.67 -26.21
C PRO A 650 -18.12 -27.20 -26.42
N ALA A 651 -17.13 -26.32 -26.60
CA ALA A 651 -17.36 -24.88 -26.69
C ALA A 651 -16.54 -24.21 -27.80
N ALA A 652 -17.22 -23.37 -28.58
CA ALA A 652 -16.68 -22.59 -29.70
C ALA A 652 -16.53 -21.12 -29.26
N LEU A 653 -15.30 -20.69 -28.96
CA LEU A 653 -14.99 -19.34 -28.49
C LEU A 653 -14.59 -18.45 -29.66
N ASP A 654 -15.36 -17.39 -29.88
CA ASP A 654 -15.23 -16.50 -31.02
C ASP A 654 -14.85 -15.08 -30.56
N PHE A 655 -13.60 -14.67 -30.78
CA PHE A 655 -13.05 -13.46 -30.15
C PHE A 655 -13.42 -12.20 -30.95
N ALA A 656 -13.53 -11.06 -30.26
CA ALA A 656 -13.54 -9.77 -30.91
C ALA A 656 -13.11 -8.62 -29.99
N VAL A 657 -12.55 -7.58 -30.60
CA VAL A 657 -12.26 -6.31 -29.95
C VAL A 657 -13.09 -5.21 -30.61
N THR A 658 -14.09 -4.69 -29.91
CA THR A 658 -14.97 -3.60 -30.35
C THR A 658 -14.57 -2.28 -29.70
N ALA A 659 -14.91 -1.13 -30.29
CA ALA A 659 -14.68 0.17 -29.66
C ALA A 659 -15.89 0.60 -28.83
N THR A 660 -15.66 1.08 -27.61
CA THR A 660 -16.70 1.67 -26.74
C THR A 660 -17.45 2.82 -27.43
N THR A 661 -16.76 3.54 -28.33
CA THR A 661 -17.27 4.70 -29.06
C THR A 661 -17.84 4.35 -30.45
N ARG A 662 -18.21 3.08 -30.70
CA ARG A 662 -18.85 2.69 -31.97
C ARG A 662 -20.23 3.36 -32.10
N GLN A 663 -20.47 4.03 -33.22
CA GLN A 663 -21.64 4.88 -33.47
C GLN A 663 -22.99 4.18 -33.18
N GLU A 664 -23.19 2.96 -33.69
CA GLU A 664 -24.40 2.15 -33.47
C GLU A 664 -24.74 1.91 -31.99
N THR A 665 -23.73 1.82 -31.13
CA THR A 665 -23.87 1.48 -29.71
C THR A 665 -23.56 2.66 -28.78
N LEU A 666 -23.27 3.84 -29.33
CA LEU A 666 -22.76 4.98 -28.56
C LEU A 666 -23.79 5.51 -27.55
N ALA A 667 -25.06 5.56 -27.95
CA ALA A 667 -26.17 5.99 -27.10
C ALA A 667 -26.46 5.02 -25.94
N SER A 668 -26.27 3.71 -26.12
CA SER A 668 -26.41 2.73 -25.05
C SER A 668 -25.16 2.65 -24.17
N ALA A 669 -23.96 2.73 -24.75
CA ALA A 669 -22.69 2.73 -24.01
C ALA A 669 -22.53 3.95 -23.10
N SER A 670 -23.10 5.11 -23.45
CA SER A 670 -23.12 6.29 -22.58
C SER A 670 -23.95 6.13 -21.31
N GLN A 671 -24.85 5.14 -21.27
CA GLN A 671 -25.71 4.84 -20.12
C GLN A 671 -25.31 3.54 -19.40
N ILE A 672 -24.90 2.51 -20.15
CA ILE A 672 -24.68 1.15 -19.66
C ILE A 672 -23.21 0.76 -19.86
N GLU A 673 -22.52 0.40 -18.78
CA GLU A 673 -21.16 -0.14 -18.83
C GLU A 673 -21.13 -1.43 -19.65
N GLY A 674 -20.24 -1.51 -20.65
CA GLY A 674 -20.05 -2.72 -21.47
C GLY A 674 -21.08 -2.91 -22.60
N ALA A 675 -21.96 -1.93 -22.86
CA ALA A 675 -23.02 -2.08 -23.87
C ALA A 675 -22.48 -2.35 -25.29
N ALA A 676 -21.31 -1.80 -25.63
CA ALA A 676 -20.71 -2.02 -26.95
C ALA A 676 -20.18 -3.45 -27.09
N ALA A 677 -19.58 -4.03 -26.03
CA ALA A 677 -19.22 -5.45 -26.00
C ALA A 677 -20.47 -6.36 -26.06
N ALA A 678 -21.49 -6.09 -25.25
CA ALA A 678 -22.71 -6.89 -25.18
C ALA A 678 -23.47 -6.91 -26.52
N ALA A 679 -23.65 -5.76 -27.17
CA ALA A 679 -24.28 -5.67 -28.49
C ALA A 679 -23.47 -6.40 -29.58
N TYR A 680 -22.14 -6.31 -29.54
CA TYR A 680 -21.27 -7.01 -30.49
C TYR A 680 -21.26 -8.53 -30.26
N ALA A 681 -21.37 -8.98 -29.01
CA ALA A 681 -21.55 -10.40 -28.67
C ALA A 681 -22.88 -10.93 -29.24
N HIS A 682 -23.99 -10.21 -29.03
CA HIS A 682 -25.29 -10.59 -29.58
C HIS A 682 -25.31 -10.61 -31.12
N HIS A 683 -24.63 -9.66 -31.77
CA HIS A 683 -24.41 -9.70 -33.23
C HIS A 683 -23.68 -10.98 -33.65
N LYS A 684 -22.60 -11.38 -32.96
CA LYS A 684 -21.89 -12.64 -33.28
C LYS A 684 -22.76 -13.88 -33.11
N GLU A 685 -23.64 -13.92 -32.11
CA GLU A 685 -24.57 -15.04 -31.87
C GLU A 685 -25.58 -15.23 -33.02
N THR A 686 -26.13 -14.11 -33.48
CA THR A 686 -27.18 -14.05 -34.50
C THR A 686 -26.65 -14.09 -35.94
N TYR A 687 -25.42 -13.61 -36.18
CA TYR A 687 -24.78 -13.57 -37.49
C TYR A 687 -24.72 -14.97 -38.12
N LEU A 688 -25.32 -15.12 -39.31
CA LEU A 688 -25.46 -16.38 -40.06
C LEU A 688 -26.06 -17.53 -39.22
N ALA A 689 -26.88 -17.21 -38.21
CA ALA A 689 -27.42 -18.16 -37.23
C ALA A 689 -26.34 -19.04 -36.56
N THR A 690 -25.12 -18.51 -36.34
CA THR A 690 -23.97 -19.30 -35.87
C THR A 690 -24.24 -19.97 -34.52
N ALA A 691 -24.80 -19.25 -33.54
CA ALA A 691 -25.08 -19.83 -32.21
C ALA A 691 -26.07 -21.00 -32.30
N GLN A 692 -27.19 -20.81 -33.00
CA GLN A 692 -28.21 -21.84 -33.21
C GLN A 692 -27.66 -23.05 -33.98
N THR A 693 -26.75 -22.83 -34.94
CA THR A 693 -26.12 -23.90 -35.72
C THR A 693 -25.19 -24.74 -34.86
N CYS A 694 -24.40 -24.12 -33.98
CA CYS A 694 -23.56 -24.82 -33.00
C CYS A 694 -24.41 -25.60 -31.98
N GLU A 695 -25.47 -24.98 -31.45
CA GLU A 695 -26.37 -25.57 -30.47
C GLU A 695 -27.05 -26.85 -30.99
N ARG A 696 -27.57 -26.83 -32.23
CA ARG A 696 -28.12 -28.02 -32.91
C ARG A 696 -27.12 -29.18 -33.04
N GLN A 697 -25.81 -28.90 -32.97
CA GLN A 697 -24.74 -29.89 -33.07
C GLN A 697 -24.04 -30.15 -31.72
N GLY A 698 -24.64 -29.71 -30.60
CA GLY A 698 -24.13 -29.97 -29.25
C GLY A 698 -22.92 -29.13 -28.84
N VAL A 699 -22.61 -28.05 -29.57
CA VAL A 699 -21.47 -27.16 -29.29
C VAL A 699 -21.96 -25.81 -28.75
N LEU A 700 -21.44 -25.38 -27.61
CA LEU A 700 -21.75 -24.08 -27.02
C LEU A 700 -21.01 -22.95 -27.76
N PHE A 701 -21.74 -22.06 -28.44
CA PHE A 701 -21.13 -20.87 -29.03
C PHE A 701 -20.98 -19.75 -27.99
N LEU A 702 -19.76 -19.24 -27.82
CA LEU A 702 -19.40 -18.29 -26.77
C LEU A 702 -18.62 -17.10 -27.36
N PRO A 703 -19.28 -15.94 -27.61
CA PRO A 703 -18.59 -14.73 -28.03
C PRO A 703 -17.64 -14.21 -26.95
N MET A 704 -16.35 -14.17 -27.25
CA MET A 704 -15.29 -13.64 -26.38
C MET A 704 -15.00 -12.18 -26.73
N VAL A 705 -15.97 -11.31 -26.44
CA VAL A 705 -15.93 -9.89 -26.83
C VAL A 705 -15.38 -9.01 -25.71
N VAL A 706 -14.45 -8.12 -26.09
CA VAL A 706 -13.90 -7.08 -25.23
C VAL A 706 -13.96 -5.71 -25.92
N GLU A 707 -14.13 -4.64 -25.15
CA GLU A 707 -13.99 -3.27 -25.64
C GLU A 707 -12.50 -2.87 -25.77
N THR A 708 -12.16 -1.81 -26.51
CA THR A 708 -10.79 -1.26 -26.61
C THR A 708 -10.30 -0.65 -25.29
N THR A 709 -11.22 -0.29 -24.41
CA THR A 709 -10.99 -0.02 -22.98
C THR A 709 -10.76 -1.28 -22.17
N GLY A 710 -10.84 -2.49 -22.73
CA GLY A 710 -10.60 -3.76 -22.04
C GLY A 710 -11.70 -4.16 -21.05
N ASN A 711 -12.88 -3.56 -21.17
CA ASN A 711 -14.08 -4.08 -20.51
C ASN A 711 -14.61 -5.30 -21.27
N TRP A 712 -14.87 -6.41 -20.60
CA TRP A 712 -15.32 -7.65 -21.23
C TRP A 712 -16.84 -7.78 -21.18
N ASP A 713 -17.42 -8.44 -22.19
CA ASP A 713 -18.80 -8.91 -22.08
C ASP A 713 -18.99 -9.81 -20.83
N ALA A 714 -20.19 -9.77 -20.24
CA ALA A 714 -20.49 -10.47 -18.99
C ALA A 714 -20.41 -12.01 -19.10
N ARG A 715 -20.68 -12.59 -20.29
CA ARG A 715 -20.49 -14.03 -20.54
C ARG A 715 -19.02 -14.34 -20.79
N ALA A 716 -18.33 -13.53 -21.59
CA ALA A 716 -16.88 -13.67 -21.79
C ALA A 716 -16.09 -13.60 -20.46
N TYR A 717 -16.48 -12.70 -19.55
CA TYR A 717 -15.88 -12.59 -18.21
C TYR A 717 -16.10 -13.86 -17.35
N LYS A 718 -17.28 -14.50 -17.45
CA LYS A 718 -17.54 -15.79 -16.78
C LYS A 718 -16.65 -16.90 -17.34
N VAL A 719 -16.42 -16.93 -18.65
CA VAL A 719 -15.49 -17.87 -19.29
C VAL A 719 -14.05 -17.65 -18.80
N LEU A 720 -13.58 -16.39 -18.75
CA LEU A 720 -12.27 -16.07 -18.18
C LEU A 720 -12.13 -16.49 -16.72
N ARG A 721 -13.19 -16.36 -15.92
CA ARG A 721 -13.22 -16.86 -14.54
C ARG A 721 -13.08 -18.38 -14.48
N HIS A 722 -13.78 -19.13 -15.32
CA HIS A 722 -13.66 -20.59 -15.38
C HIS A 722 -12.24 -21.02 -15.82
N ILE A 723 -11.69 -20.38 -16.86
CA ILE A 723 -10.30 -20.61 -17.32
C ILE A 723 -9.31 -20.30 -16.18
N ALA A 724 -9.46 -19.16 -15.50
CA ALA A 724 -8.60 -18.80 -14.37
C ALA A 724 -8.70 -19.76 -13.19
N GLN A 725 -9.85 -20.40 -12.96
CA GLN A 725 -9.99 -21.48 -11.97
C GLN A 725 -9.25 -22.75 -12.41
N GLY A 726 -9.31 -23.11 -13.69
CA GLY A 726 -8.54 -24.22 -14.27
C GLY A 726 -7.02 -23.99 -14.19
N VAL A 727 -6.53 -22.79 -14.54
CA VAL A 727 -5.12 -22.41 -14.37
C VAL A 727 -4.73 -22.51 -12.89
N ALA A 728 -5.44 -21.82 -12.00
CA ALA A 728 -5.17 -21.78 -10.56
C ALA A 728 -5.08 -23.18 -9.92
N SER A 729 -6.00 -24.08 -10.30
CA SER A 729 -6.03 -25.47 -9.81
C SER A 729 -4.80 -26.28 -10.25
N ARG A 730 -4.20 -25.95 -11.40
CA ARG A 730 -3.03 -26.63 -11.96
C ARG A 730 -1.70 -26.03 -11.49
N THR A 731 -1.65 -24.71 -11.30
CA THR A 731 -0.46 -23.98 -10.83
C THR A 731 -0.37 -23.89 -9.31
N GLY A 732 -1.42 -24.27 -8.58
CA GLY A 732 -1.51 -24.12 -7.12
C GLY A 732 -1.60 -22.66 -6.66
N THR A 733 -1.93 -21.72 -7.55
CA THR A 733 -2.05 -20.29 -7.26
C THR A 733 -3.46 -19.93 -6.81
N ASP A 734 -3.61 -18.80 -6.11
CA ASP A 734 -4.94 -18.28 -5.76
C ASP A 734 -5.76 -17.92 -7.01
N HIS A 735 -7.04 -18.30 -7.03
CA HIS A 735 -7.95 -18.07 -8.14
C HIS A 735 -8.16 -16.58 -8.42
N ALA A 736 -8.31 -15.73 -7.39
CA ALA A 736 -8.55 -14.31 -7.60
C ALA A 736 -7.30 -13.60 -8.16
N THR A 737 -6.12 -14.00 -7.69
CA THR A 737 -4.81 -13.56 -8.21
C THR A 737 -4.64 -13.98 -9.67
N THR A 738 -4.94 -15.24 -9.99
CA THR A 738 -4.84 -15.77 -11.36
C THR A 738 -5.79 -15.04 -12.32
N LEU A 739 -7.05 -14.83 -11.93
CA LEU A 739 -8.00 -14.03 -12.71
C LEU A 739 -7.52 -12.58 -12.90
N SER A 740 -6.95 -11.96 -11.86
CA SER A 740 -6.35 -10.63 -11.97
C SER A 740 -5.21 -10.61 -12.99
N THR A 741 -4.34 -11.63 -13.02
CA THR A 741 -3.28 -11.76 -14.03
C THR A 741 -3.86 -11.88 -15.44
N LEU A 742 -4.85 -12.74 -15.69
CA LEU A 742 -5.40 -12.90 -17.04
C LEU A 742 -6.02 -11.57 -17.55
N LEU A 743 -6.74 -10.86 -16.68
CA LEU A 743 -7.30 -9.54 -16.98
C LEU A 743 -6.23 -8.47 -17.22
N GLN A 744 -5.11 -8.51 -16.48
CA GLN A 744 -3.97 -7.61 -16.66
C GLN A 744 -3.31 -7.82 -18.04
N GLU A 745 -3.02 -9.08 -18.40
CA GLU A 745 -2.45 -9.44 -19.71
C GLU A 745 -3.37 -9.05 -20.86
N ALA A 746 -4.65 -9.44 -20.78
CA ALA A 746 -5.70 -9.07 -21.73
C ALA A 746 -5.71 -7.55 -21.97
N LYS A 747 -5.72 -6.78 -20.87
CA LYS A 747 -5.84 -5.33 -20.92
C LYS A 747 -4.59 -4.67 -21.48
N VAL A 748 -3.39 -5.11 -21.08
CA VAL A 748 -2.13 -4.57 -21.59
C VAL A 748 -1.99 -4.82 -23.09
N VAL A 749 -2.36 -6.01 -23.58
CA VAL A 749 -2.39 -6.31 -25.02
C VAL A 749 -3.36 -5.40 -25.75
N VAL A 750 -4.63 -5.31 -25.32
CA VAL A 750 -5.65 -4.49 -26.00
C VAL A 750 -5.28 -3.00 -26.01
N ARG A 751 -4.77 -2.45 -24.89
CA ARG A 751 -4.23 -1.08 -24.82
C ARG A 751 -3.04 -0.91 -25.75
N GLY A 752 -2.02 -1.76 -25.62
CA GLY A 752 -0.77 -1.64 -26.37
C GLY A 752 -0.97 -1.59 -27.88
N PHE A 753 -1.90 -2.37 -28.44
CA PHE A 753 -2.25 -2.29 -29.86
C PHE A 753 -3.06 -1.03 -30.23
N ARG A 754 -3.97 -0.56 -29.36
CA ARG A 754 -4.68 0.72 -29.59
C ARG A 754 -3.71 1.91 -29.58
N ALA A 755 -2.84 1.98 -28.59
CA ALA A 755 -1.82 3.02 -28.45
C ALA A 755 -0.85 3.03 -29.64
N ARG A 756 -0.39 1.85 -30.10
CA ARG A 756 0.42 1.75 -31.33
C ARG A 756 -0.31 2.26 -32.57
N ALA A 757 -1.60 1.94 -32.72
CA ALA A 757 -2.40 2.47 -33.83
C ALA A 757 -2.52 3.99 -33.77
N ALA A 758 -2.76 4.57 -32.59
CA ALA A 758 -2.79 6.03 -32.39
C ALA A 758 -1.45 6.68 -32.76
N LEU A 759 -0.35 6.21 -32.16
CA LEU A 759 1.01 6.71 -32.44
C LEU A 759 1.37 6.63 -33.92
N ARG A 760 1.02 5.53 -34.60
CA ARG A 760 1.28 5.35 -36.02
C ARG A 760 0.50 6.35 -36.89
N ARG A 761 -0.79 6.58 -36.61
CA ARG A 761 -1.58 7.58 -37.36
C ARG A 761 -1.07 9.00 -37.12
N ARG A 762 -0.59 9.32 -35.91
CA ARG A 762 0.09 10.62 -35.64
C ARG A 762 1.41 10.75 -36.38
N ALA A 763 2.24 9.71 -36.42
CA ALA A 763 3.49 9.73 -37.19
C ALA A 763 3.25 9.88 -38.70
N GLU A 764 2.21 9.21 -39.23
CA GLU A 764 1.80 9.33 -40.63
C GLU A 764 1.28 10.74 -40.94
N LEU A 765 0.45 11.32 -40.08
CA LEU A 765 -0.03 12.71 -40.19
C LEU A 765 1.08 13.77 -40.09
N ALA A 766 2.10 13.52 -39.26
CA ALA A 766 3.25 14.42 -39.12
C ALA A 766 4.29 14.27 -40.26
N SER A 767 4.08 13.31 -41.17
CA SER A 767 4.89 13.10 -42.38
C SER A 767 4.22 13.59 -43.67
N GLN A 768 3.03 14.17 -43.55
CA GLN A 768 2.26 14.83 -44.61
C GLN A 768 2.38 16.36 -44.46
#